data_AF-A0A9P1FKX5-F1
#
_entry.id   AF-A0A9P1FKX5-F1
#
_cell.length_a   1.000
_cell.length_b   1.000
_cell.length_c   1.000
_cell.angle_alpha   90.00
_cell.angle_beta   90.00
_cell.angle_gamma   90.00
#
_symmetry.space_group_name_H-M   'P 1'
#
loop_
_entity.id
_entity.type
_entity.pdbx_description
1 polymer ?
#
loop_
_entity_poly.entity_id
_entity_poly.type
_entity_poly.pdbx_seq_one_letter_code
_entity_poly.pdbx_strand_id
1 'polypeptide(L)'
;MQFLGAEPNYGGFPNFAYGNQGYSQAGLAAPGAQAAPAAPFNGRKDGKNGKSKGKGSSKGANGNGHWAAATSEEALSGFDAMSAAASSYVKKAPKQVKAPAEMNVPNYEEKNPYRLKNHIRAWYTDGSSKDVPQPYTSYPEANLPRPLLDAFKKAGFQAPTPIQAQVWPILDQGWDVIGIAKTGSGKTLGFLVPAYRWMWSSPSSGVRTLILAPTRELATQIHDEATKFASASGCSSACVYGGQPKREQLPAVRAGAPILVATPGRLNDFLEYKDINLGAVGYLVFDEADRMLDMGFEPQIRDIMKKVPKNRQTLMFSATWPEEVQQLAHDFLNMPIHVQVGNTSSLSANEDISQEVWMLTSADDKDAALVEALQLYGGPGQRILVFVAMKKQCDMIMRMLRKYSIAANTMHSDKDQAQREEALQQFKSGETSVLIATDVAARGLDIKGVTMVVNYDSANSAEDHVHRIGRTGRAGQKGYSMTFLTKSGEDAWKAIDIAEVMKKAGSPVPPEMQQVVHQMLWRRQKSQQNDNRWDHLPKVLMVAEKPSVAKLIAEFLSGGRMRFRKGQSRAVQIYEFNAYFPPAHQQCRIMQTSTIGHVFGLDFKDNRPKDIAELFHDPCKKTIEDSTAKNRIVEHFQELAAEADYLALWLDCDKEGENICFEVISLCENIQRENIYRAQFSALTEPELKGAFNNLGRPDKLQAQSVDARQELDLKIGCIFTRLMTRQYLRYAVDKFRLRDQTCLSYGPCQTPTLWFCVERHKEIQNFQRQEFFKPKASITLEGWPLEFDWLEDHTFDAGRIQTLQARAGAAKQATVKELRTTPKTLRKPVGLNTVQLLKAASTGLGMSPVQCMKVAEHLYTSGYISYPRTETTRYSDTFDLHSALREQADHPAWGKTVSHLLRQGQIRNPKTGRDVGDHPPITPMKAAPRDEFSKGSEWRLYDYITRHFISSLMPDVEYDEKALIVNVAGEDFCYTFHEMRERGFLFAMPWKSKDLHLNEIDWAMPRLAPGSRLTVQEVWVESDFTKPPDYLKESELVALMDKHGIGTDASIPQHVENICNRNYVMVCGPGEDGQRGERIPKGGKKGKGKGKNKDGKTQGEKPQSRHMVPTPLGLSFCAAFEELDAELCRPPIRAYMEKQCAQVAEGILEKEDVVNENIKLFETKFHSFRNRIAQLDKFFVSKDQLANTMGYRGAGADWGGGGGGWNSGWDGYGKGNSGYGNGSGKGGYGSGNRTWKNGKGN
;
A
#
# COMPACT_ATOMS: atom_id res chain seq x y z
N MET A 1 7.34 -57.08 16.27
CA MET A 1 8.22 -58.27 16.24
C MET A 1 9.64 -57.84 16.61
N GLN A 2 10.12 -58.36 17.76
CA GLN A 2 11.51 -58.62 18.22
C GLN A 2 12.61 -57.52 18.05
N PHE A 3 13.08 -56.87 19.14
CA PHE A 3 14.17 -57.25 20.09
C PHE A 3 15.58 -57.01 19.47
N LEU A 4 16.60 -56.31 20.02
CA LEU A 4 17.15 -55.96 21.37
C LEU A 4 18.04 -54.67 21.22
N GLY A 5 18.16 -53.73 22.17
CA GLY A 5 19.00 -53.75 23.41
C GLY A 5 20.39 -53.12 23.13
N ALA A 6 21.00 -52.19 23.89
CA ALA A 6 20.86 -51.80 25.28
C ALA A 6 21.50 -50.40 25.56
N GLU A 7 21.01 -49.72 26.60
CA GLU A 7 21.67 -48.59 27.31
C GLU A 7 22.90 -49.06 28.12
N PRO A 8 23.65 -48.15 28.78
CA PRO A 8 23.31 -47.94 30.19
C PRO A 8 23.39 -46.49 30.73
N ASN A 9 22.49 -46.28 31.68
CA ASN A 9 22.30 -45.24 32.68
C ASN A 9 23.50 -44.43 33.21
N TYR A 10 23.18 -43.16 33.47
CA TYR A 10 23.82 -42.23 34.38
C TYR A 10 23.54 -42.58 35.86
N GLY A 11 24.60 -42.64 36.67
CA GLY A 11 24.61 -42.31 38.11
C GLY A 11 25.90 -41.50 38.32
N GLY A 12 25.88 -40.28 38.84
CA GLY A 12 25.60 -39.90 40.23
C GLY A 12 26.92 -39.45 40.88
N PHE A 13 26.87 -38.48 41.81
CA PHE A 13 27.92 -37.98 42.75
C PHE A 13 28.59 -36.60 42.47
N PRO A 14 29.07 -35.85 43.51
CA PRO A 14 28.54 -34.54 43.89
C PRO A 14 29.60 -33.43 44.19
N ASN A 15 29.10 -32.27 44.65
CA ASN A 15 29.66 -31.24 45.56
C ASN A 15 31.19 -31.01 45.82
N PHE A 16 31.53 -29.71 45.67
CA PHE A 16 32.40 -28.80 46.49
C PHE A 16 33.95 -28.89 46.55
N ALA A 17 34.55 -27.75 46.15
CA ALA A 17 35.50 -26.88 46.90
C ALA A 17 37.03 -26.87 46.62
N TYR A 18 37.56 -25.64 46.80
CA TYR A 18 38.95 -25.15 47.00
C TYR A 18 39.89 -24.87 45.79
N GLY A 19 40.22 -23.59 45.57
CA GLY A 19 41.38 -22.92 46.20
C GLY A 19 42.79 -23.04 45.59
N ASN A 20 43.22 -21.93 44.95
CA ASN A 20 44.46 -21.14 45.20
C ASN A 20 45.90 -21.60 44.81
N GLN A 21 46.69 -20.58 44.39
CA GLN A 21 48.17 -20.43 44.30
C GLN A 21 48.94 -21.07 43.11
N GLY A 22 49.93 -20.44 42.46
CA GLY A 22 50.58 -19.11 42.59
C GLY A 22 51.95 -19.03 41.86
N TYR A 23 52.44 -17.78 41.65
CA TYR A 23 53.83 -17.29 41.40
C TYR A 23 54.48 -17.48 40.00
N SER A 24 55.29 -16.57 39.39
CA SER A 24 55.84 -15.23 39.74
C SER A 24 56.67 -14.56 38.60
N GLN A 25 56.66 -13.21 38.56
CA GLN A 25 57.73 -12.18 38.38
C GLN A 25 58.51 -11.82 37.08
N ALA A 26 58.71 -10.48 36.99
CA ALA A 26 59.77 -9.61 36.37
C ALA A 26 59.26 -8.71 35.21
N GLY A 27 59.49 -7.38 35.08
CA GLY A 27 60.15 -6.32 35.87
C GLY A 27 60.35 -5.02 35.01
N LEU A 28 60.33 -3.82 35.63
CA LEU A 28 60.94 -2.50 35.26
C LEU A 28 60.47 -1.75 33.97
N ALA A 29 60.35 -0.41 33.83
CA ALA A 29 60.68 0.78 34.62
C ALA A 29 59.92 2.05 34.08
N ALA A 30 59.90 3.14 34.88
CA ALA A 30 59.25 4.45 34.67
C ALA A 30 60.11 5.47 33.85
N PRO A 31 59.71 6.76 33.71
CA PRO A 31 59.88 7.76 34.80
C PRO A 31 58.74 8.79 34.94
N GLY A 32 58.69 9.46 36.10
CA GLY A 32 57.79 10.59 36.38
C GLY A 32 58.49 11.74 37.12
N ALA A 33 57.75 12.82 37.39
CA ALA A 33 57.94 13.84 38.44
C ALA A 33 56.80 14.88 38.32
N GLN A 34 56.24 15.53 39.36
CA GLN A 34 56.38 15.52 40.82
C GLN A 34 55.26 16.40 41.44
N ALA A 35 54.79 16.02 42.66
CA ALA A 35 54.48 16.83 43.88
C ALA A 35 53.50 18.04 43.80
N ALA A 36 52.70 18.44 44.81
CA ALA A 36 52.39 18.04 46.20
C ALA A 36 51.23 18.96 46.74
N PRO A 37 50.67 18.73 47.95
CA PRO A 37 49.26 19.05 48.32
C PRO A 37 49.07 19.99 49.55
N ALA A 38 47.82 19.98 50.09
CA ALA A 38 47.32 20.35 51.45
C ALA A 38 46.62 21.73 51.58
N ALA A 39 45.62 22.01 52.45
CA ALA A 39 44.64 21.29 53.27
C ALA A 39 43.66 22.38 53.85
N PRO A 40 42.90 22.22 54.96
CA PRO A 40 41.41 22.19 54.98
C PRO A 40 40.75 23.26 55.90
N PHE A 41 39.41 23.30 56.03
CA PHE A 41 38.65 23.36 57.33
C PHE A 41 37.13 23.68 57.20
N ASN A 42 36.30 22.71 57.59
CA ASN A 42 35.23 22.67 58.62
C ASN A 42 34.24 23.84 58.95
N GLY A 43 32.97 23.44 59.15
CA GLY A 43 32.01 23.99 60.15
C GLY A 43 30.62 24.37 59.61
N ARG A 44 29.53 23.58 59.78
CA ARG A 44 28.53 23.58 60.90
C ARG A 44 28.00 25.01 61.23
N LYS A 45 26.71 25.31 61.46
CA LYS A 45 25.48 24.56 61.73
C LYS A 45 24.31 25.57 61.90
N ASP A 46 23.08 25.07 61.77
CA ASP A 46 21.85 25.45 62.50
C ASP A 46 21.20 26.84 62.37
N GLY A 47 19.88 26.85 62.08
CA GLY A 47 18.94 27.54 62.98
C GLY A 47 17.91 28.54 62.42
N LYS A 48 16.74 28.01 62.04
CA LYS A 48 15.36 28.44 62.40
C LYS A 48 14.84 29.89 62.19
N ASN A 49 13.58 29.87 61.71
CA ASN A 49 12.40 30.70 62.06
C ASN A 49 12.18 32.06 61.37
N GLY A 50 10.99 32.17 60.75
CA GLY A 50 10.07 33.27 61.11
C GLY A 50 9.40 34.06 59.97
N LYS A 51 8.24 33.56 59.52
CA LYS A 51 6.96 34.28 59.32
C LYS A 51 6.86 35.60 58.51
N SER A 52 5.82 35.57 57.65
CA SER A 52 4.83 36.63 57.33
C SER A 52 5.29 37.65 56.27
N LYS A 53 4.62 37.90 55.13
CA LYS A 53 3.23 38.21 54.72
C LYS A 53 3.24 39.61 54.08
N GLY A 54 2.61 39.76 52.92
CA GLY A 54 2.18 41.04 52.33
C GLY A 54 2.91 41.38 51.02
N LYS A 55 2.39 41.05 49.83
CA LYS A 55 1.35 41.74 49.02
C LYS A 55 1.61 43.24 48.76
N GLY A 56 1.79 43.57 47.47
CA GLY A 56 1.66 44.92 46.87
C GLY A 56 2.57 45.04 45.63
N SER A 57 2.13 44.65 44.43
CA SER A 57 1.48 45.52 43.42
C SER A 57 2.28 46.78 43.03
N SER A 58 2.94 46.78 41.86
CA SER A 58 2.52 47.57 40.67
C SER A 58 3.68 47.88 39.69
N LYS A 59 3.42 47.55 38.40
CA LYS A 59 3.69 48.32 37.16
C LYS A 59 5.11 48.83 36.78
N GLY A 60 5.50 48.48 35.54
CA GLY A 60 6.26 49.32 34.59
C GLY A 60 7.77 49.00 34.53
N ALA A 61 8.26 48.21 33.57
CA ALA A 61 8.56 48.50 32.15
C ALA A 61 9.96 49.12 31.90
N ASN A 62 10.71 48.44 31.03
CA ASN A 62 11.92 48.81 30.25
C ASN A 62 13.32 48.81 30.89
N GLY A 63 14.19 47.96 30.32
CA GLY A 63 15.44 48.45 29.71
C GLY A 63 16.77 47.82 30.13
N ASN A 64 17.38 47.12 29.17
CA ASN A 64 18.82 46.87 28.96
C ASN A 64 19.59 45.82 29.78
N GLY A 65 20.27 44.96 28.99
CA GLY A 65 21.04 43.80 29.42
C GLY A 65 22.37 44.09 30.12
N HIS A 66 22.84 43.08 30.84
CA HIS A 66 24.21 42.59 30.77
C HIS A 66 24.30 41.15 31.28
N TRP A 67 25.30 40.46 30.75
CA TRP A 67 25.71 39.10 31.02
C TRP A 67 26.23 38.91 32.46
N ALA A 68 25.86 37.80 33.12
CA ALA A 68 26.80 36.80 33.64
C ALA A 68 26.14 35.84 34.66
N ALA A 69 26.32 34.54 34.38
CA ALA A 69 26.50 33.41 35.29
C ALA A 69 25.69 33.32 36.59
N ALA A 70 24.78 32.32 36.65
CA ALA A 70 24.49 31.59 37.88
C ALA A 70 24.19 30.12 37.55
N THR A 71 24.60 29.27 38.49
CA THR A 71 24.81 27.83 38.45
C THR A 71 23.55 26.97 38.54
N SER A 72 23.70 25.75 38.02
CA SER A 72 22.96 24.51 38.31
C SER A 72 22.01 24.51 39.53
N GLU A 73 20.73 24.80 39.31
CA GLU A 73 19.57 24.15 39.98
C GLU A 73 18.17 24.56 39.47
N GLU A 74 18.04 25.28 38.35
CA GLU A 74 16.73 25.65 37.75
C GLU A 74 16.44 24.96 36.41
N ALA A 75 16.52 23.62 36.38
CA ALA A 75 16.11 22.79 35.24
C ALA A 75 14.83 21.96 35.52
N LEU A 76 14.03 22.35 36.52
CA LEU A 76 12.90 21.55 37.02
C LEU A 76 11.57 22.30 37.19
N SER A 77 11.33 23.41 36.48
CA SER A 77 10.02 24.09 36.50
C SER A 77 9.41 24.39 35.11
N GLY A 78 10.02 23.91 34.02
CA GLY A 78 9.48 24.02 32.67
C GLY A 78 8.31 23.06 32.35
N PHE A 79 7.93 22.19 33.28
CA PHE A 79 6.91 21.15 33.05
C PHE A 79 5.46 21.60 33.36
N ASP A 80 5.26 22.63 34.18
CA ASP A 80 3.91 23.11 34.53
C ASP A 80 3.31 24.12 33.54
N ALA A 81 4.11 24.67 32.62
CA ALA A 81 3.64 25.65 31.64
C ALA A 81 2.91 25.05 30.43
N MET A 82 3.03 23.73 30.18
CA MET A 82 2.28 23.04 29.11
C MET A 82 0.89 22.57 29.55
N SER A 83 0.66 22.37 30.85
CA SER A 83 -0.66 21.99 31.40
C SER A 83 -1.67 23.15 31.39
N ALA A 84 -1.22 24.40 31.57
CA ALA A 84 -2.09 25.56 31.64
C ALA A 84 -2.63 26.06 30.27
N ALA A 85 -1.96 25.74 29.15
CA ALA A 85 -2.39 26.16 27.82
C ALA A 85 -3.52 25.29 27.22
N ALA A 86 -3.76 24.09 27.77
CA ALA A 86 -4.84 23.21 27.37
C ALA A 86 -6.20 23.58 28.00
N SER A 87 -6.21 24.40 29.06
CA SER A 87 -7.43 24.75 29.81
C SER A 87 -8.14 26.06 29.39
N SER A 88 -7.63 26.82 28.41
CA SER A 88 -8.15 28.16 28.09
C SER A 88 -9.07 28.27 26.86
N TYR A 89 -9.37 27.17 26.16
CA TYR A 89 -10.30 27.15 25.02
C TYR A 89 -11.73 26.66 25.34
N VAL A 90 -12.14 26.73 26.61
CA VAL A 90 -13.54 26.51 27.02
C VAL A 90 -14.08 27.78 27.67
N LYS A 91 -14.62 28.71 26.86
CA LYS A 91 -15.66 29.68 27.28
C LYS A 91 -16.18 30.50 26.10
N LYS A 92 -17.07 29.87 25.33
CA LYS A 92 -18.32 30.46 24.81
C LYS A 92 -19.24 29.30 24.50
N ALA A 93 -20.21 29.08 25.39
CA ALA A 93 -21.19 28.00 25.26
C ALA A 93 -21.99 28.17 23.95
N PRO A 94 -21.93 27.21 23.01
CA PRO A 94 -23.06 26.98 22.13
C PRO A 94 -24.22 26.49 23.01
N LYS A 95 -25.45 26.92 22.72
CA LYS A 95 -26.64 26.35 23.34
C LYS A 95 -26.53 24.83 23.28
N GLN A 96 -26.67 24.15 24.42
CA GLN A 96 -26.67 22.69 24.53
C GLN A 96 -27.61 22.10 23.47
N VAL A 97 -27.04 21.50 22.43
CA VAL A 97 -27.71 20.42 21.72
C VAL A 97 -27.36 19.18 22.53
N LYS A 98 -28.35 18.62 23.23
CA LYS A 98 -28.21 17.36 23.96
C LYS A 98 -27.65 16.30 23.00
N ALA A 99 -26.73 15.47 23.48
CA ALA A 99 -26.42 14.20 22.82
C ALA A 99 -27.74 13.47 22.52
N PRO A 100 -27.95 12.92 21.31
CA PRO A 100 -29.16 12.16 21.05
C PRO A 100 -29.16 10.96 21.99
N ALA A 101 -30.28 10.79 22.70
CA ALA A 101 -30.57 9.54 23.38
C ALA A 101 -30.44 8.39 22.38
N GLU A 102 -30.01 7.22 22.84
CA GLU A 102 -30.12 5.96 22.10
C GLU A 102 -31.45 5.95 21.34
N MET A 103 -31.41 5.75 20.02
CA MET A 103 -32.58 5.78 19.14
C MET A 103 -33.38 4.48 19.32
N ASN A 104 -33.81 4.21 20.55
CA ASN A 104 -34.71 3.13 20.91
C ASN A 104 -36.05 3.39 20.23
N VAL A 105 -36.64 2.35 19.61
CA VAL A 105 -37.99 2.41 19.03
C VAL A 105 -38.91 3.02 20.10
N PRO A 106 -39.52 4.20 19.87
CA PRO A 106 -40.23 4.89 20.92
C PRO A 106 -41.38 4.01 21.40
N ASN A 107 -41.52 3.86 22.71
CA ASN A 107 -42.61 3.11 23.30
C ASN A 107 -43.88 3.96 23.22
N TYR A 108 -44.49 4.01 22.04
CA TYR A 108 -45.76 4.70 21.79
C TYR A 108 -46.82 3.71 21.31
N GLU A 109 -48.06 3.93 21.75
CA GLU A 109 -49.21 3.16 21.25
C GLU A 109 -49.60 3.65 19.85
N GLU A 110 -49.44 2.79 18.85
CA GLU A 110 -49.92 3.03 17.49
C GLU A 110 -51.46 2.97 17.46
N LYS A 111 -52.11 4.02 16.94
CA LYS A 111 -53.58 4.17 16.97
C LYS A 111 -54.21 4.09 15.59
N ASN A 112 -53.42 4.11 14.51
CA ASN A 112 -53.95 3.97 13.16
C ASN A 112 -54.32 2.49 12.89
N PRO A 113 -55.59 2.19 12.51
CA PRO A 113 -56.04 0.81 12.29
C PRO A 113 -55.29 0.06 11.18
N TYR A 114 -54.88 0.75 10.11
CA TYR A 114 -54.12 0.17 9.01
C TYR A 114 -52.67 -0.16 9.42
N ARG A 115 -52.03 0.74 10.18
CA ARG A 115 -50.68 0.52 10.70
C ARG A 115 -50.64 -0.65 11.68
N LEU A 116 -51.62 -0.75 12.58
CA LEU A 116 -51.78 -1.90 13.48
C LEU A 116 -51.94 -3.21 12.71
N LYS A 117 -52.88 -3.26 11.75
CA LYS A 117 -53.16 -4.45 10.94
C LYS A 117 -51.93 -4.96 10.16
N ASN A 118 -51.10 -4.05 9.68
CA ASN A 118 -49.94 -4.37 8.84
C ASN A 118 -48.60 -4.31 9.60
N HIS A 119 -48.63 -4.20 10.92
CA HIS A 119 -47.44 -4.08 11.78
C HIS A 119 -46.47 -2.96 11.33
N ILE A 120 -47.02 -1.80 10.98
CA ILE A 120 -46.27 -0.62 10.60
C ILE A 120 -46.05 0.23 11.84
N ARG A 121 -44.80 0.65 12.08
CA ARG A 121 -44.44 1.69 13.05
C ARG A 121 -43.79 2.83 12.30
N ALA A 122 -44.24 4.06 12.56
CA ALA A 122 -43.64 5.24 11.96
C ALA A 122 -43.44 6.38 12.98
N TRP A 123 -42.26 6.99 13.00
CA TRP A 123 -41.89 8.02 13.99
C TRP A 123 -40.81 8.97 13.46
N TYR A 124 -40.71 10.16 14.03
CA TYR A 124 -39.64 11.12 13.77
C TYR A 124 -38.38 10.77 14.56
N THR A 125 -37.22 11.26 14.14
CA THR A 125 -35.94 11.05 14.85
C THR A 125 -35.90 11.54 16.29
N ASP A 126 -36.80 12.43 16.71
CA ASP A 126 -36.94 12.87 18.11
C ASP A 126 -37.81 11.93 18.97
N GLY A 127 -38.32 10.85 18.36
CA GLY A 127 -39.19 9.86 18.98
C GLY A 127 -40.69 10.19 18.97
N SER A 128 -41.09 11.33 18.38
CA SER A 128 -42.50 11.69 18.25
C SER A 128 -43.20 10.93 17.11
N SER A 129 -44.51 10.70 17.25
CA SER A 129 -45.33 9.99 16.25
C SER A 129 -46.65 10.70 15.89
N LYS A 130 -46.94 11.85 16.52
CA LYS A 130 -48.26 12.49 16.47
C LYS A 130 -48.66 13.07 15.11
N ASP A 131 -47.70 13.32 14.22
CA ASP A 131 -47.92 14.04 12.95
C ASP A 131 -47.43 13.29 11.70
N VAL A 132 -47.12 12.00 11.81
CA VAL A 132 -46.66 11.21 10.65
C VAL A 132 -47.81 11.05 9.63
N PRO A 133 -47.60 11.38 8.33
CA PRO A 133 -48.61 11.27 7.28
C PRO A 133 -49.34 9.92 7.24
N GLN A 134 -50.65 9.96 7.01
CA GLN A 134 -51.50 8.78 6.98
C GLN A 134 -51.20 7.91 5.75
N PRO A 135 -51.16 6.57 5.87
CA PRO A 135 -50.86 5.69 4.75
C PRO A 135 -51.89 5.81 3.61
N TYR A 136 -51.43 5.76 2.36
CA TYR A 136 -52.29 5.58 1.18
C TYR A 136 -52.67 4.11 1.04
N THR A 137 -53.90 3.77 1.41
CA THR A 137 -54.38 2.38 1.45
C THR A 137 -54.89 1.87 0.10
N SER A 138 -55.11 2.77 -0.85
CA SER A 138 -55.59 2.48 -2.20
C SER A 138 -54.89 3.34 -3.27
N TYR A 139 -54.87 2.89 -4.53
CA TYR A 139 -54.28 3.70 -5.62
C TYR A 139 -54.99 5.04 -5.88
N PRO A 140 -56.33 5.15 -5.75
CA PRO A 140 -57.01 6.44 -5.81
C PRO A 140 -56.51 7.43 -4.74
N GLU A 141 -56.30 6.98 -3.50
CA GLU A 141 -55.70 7.80 -2.43
C GLU A 141 -54.28 8.24 -2.76
N ALA A 142 -53.51 7.36 -3.42
CA ALA A 142 -52.17 7.70 -3.84
C ALA A 142 -52.15 8.78 -4.93
N ASN A 143 -53.23 9.02 -5.67
CA ASN A 143 -53.31 9.98 -6.80
C ASN A 143 -52.26 9.71 -7.90
N LEU A 144 -52.16 8.46 -8.37
CA LEU A 144 -51.26 8.07 -9.47
C LEU A 144 -51.84 8.53 -10.83
N PRO A 145 -51.01 9.07 -11.75
CA PRO A 145 -51.48 9.36 -13.11
C PRO A 145 -51.95 8.10 -13.84
N ARG A 146 -52.94 8.25 -14.73
CA ARG A 146 -53.57 7.14 -15.47
C ARG A 146 -52.55 6.19 -16.14
N PRO A 147 -51.51 6.67 -16.85
CA PRO A 147 -50.53 5.78 -17.48
C PRO A 147 -49.80 4.86 -16.48
N LEU A 148 -49.47 5.39 -15.29
CA LEU A 148 -48.80 4.62 -14.25
C LEU A 148 -49.77 3.63 -13.58
N LEU A 149 -51.02 4.04 -13.35
CA LEU A 149 -52.10 3.18 -12.87
C LEU A 149 -52.35 1.97 -13.80
N ASP A 150 -52.38 2.20 -15.11
CA ASP A 150 -52.57 1.13 -16.10
C ASP A 150 -51.37 0.18 -16.15
N ALA A 151 -50.14 0.72 -16.02
CA ALA A 151 -48.94 -0.10 -15.91
C ALA A 151 -48.94 -0.98 -14.64
N PHE A 152 -49.39 -0.44 -13.51
CA PHE A 152 -49.54 -1.21 -12.26
C PHE A 152 -50.56 -2.34 -12.39
N LYS A 153 -51.72 -2.08 -13.01
CA LYS A 153 -52.73 -3.11 -13.31
C LYS A 153 -52.19 -4.19 -14.23
N LYS A 154 -51.47 -3.81 -15.28
CA LYS A 154 -50.84 -4.76 -16.22
C LYS A 154 -49.76 -5.61 -15.55
N ALA A 155 -49.05 -5.06 -14.58
CA ALA A 155 -48.08 -5.77 -13.76
C ALA A 155 -48.72 -6.64 -12.64
N GLY A 156 -50.05 -6.61 -12.50
CA GLY A 156 -50.80 -7.44 -11.55
C GLY A 156 -50.89 -6.87 -10.13
N PHE A 157 -50.56 -5.60 -9.91
CA PHE A 157 -50.66 -4.99 -8.58
C PHE A 157 -52.08 -4.49 -8.30
N GLN A 158 -52.67 -4.93 -7.18
CA GLN A 158 -54.05 -4.63 -6.80
C GLN A 158 -54.18 -3.42 -5.85
N ALA A 159 -53.20 -3.23 -4.96
CA ALA A 159 -53.13 -2.13 -4.01
C ALA A 159 -51.66 -1.89 -3.59
N PRO A 160 -51.33 -0.73 -2.99
CA PRO A 160 -49.98 -0.47 -2.47
C PRO A 160 -49.59 -1.48 -1.38
N THR A 161 -48.34 -1.95 -1.37
CA THR A 161 -47.85 -2.80 -0.28
C THR A 161 -47.74 -1.99 1.03
N PRO A 162 -47.69 -2.60 2.21
CA PRO A 162 -47.61 -1.88 3.49
C PRO A 162 -46.48 -0.83 3.57
N ILE A 163 -45.29 -1.16 3.06
CA ILE A 163 -44.17 -0.20 3.01
C ILE A 163 -44.47 0.94 2.02
N GLN A 164 -45.00 0.64 0.83
CA GLN A 164 -45.37 1.64 -0.18
C GLN A 164 -46.45 2.61 0.34
N ALA A 165 -47.50 2.06 0.95
CA ALA A 165 -48.62 2.79 1.51
C ALA A 165 -48.15 3.86 2.51
N GLN A 166 -47.16 3.54 3.35
CA GLN A 166 -46.67 4.47 4.35
C GLN A 166 -45.60 5.44 3.83
N VAL A 167 -44.68 5.00 2.96
CA VAL A 167 -43.57 5.89 2.52
C VAL A 167 -44.00 6.90 1.46
N TRP A 168 -44.94 6.57 0.56
CA TRP A 168 -45.41 7.51 -0.47
C TRP A 168 -45.93 8.84 0.07
N PRO A 169 -46.86 8.89 1.04
CA PRO A 169 -47.35 10.17 1.58
C PRO A 169 -46.27 10.98 2.31
N ILE A 170 -45.27 10.31 2.89
CA ILE A 170 -44.14 10.97 3.54
C ILE A 170 -43.22 11.62 2.49
N LEU A 171 -42.91 10.87 1.44
CA LEU A 171 -42.00 11.30 0.39
C LEU A 171 -42.60 12.40 -0.49
N ASP A 172 -43.91 12.35 -0.76
CA ASP A 172 -44.62 13.40 -1.49
C ASP A 172 -44.61 14.75 -0.76
N GLN A 173 -44.42 14.76 0.56
CA GLN A 173 -44.27 15.97 1.38
C GLN A 173 -42.81 16.47 1.47
N GLY A 174 -41.85 15.77 0.86
CA GLY A 174 -40.44 16.17 0.82
C GLY A 174 -39.59 15.75 2.04
N TRP A 175 -40.12 14.91 2.94
CA TRP A 175 -39.36 14.40 4.08
C TRP A 175 -38.35 13.32 3.66
N ASP A 176 -37.21 13.26 4.34
CA ASP A 176 -36.27 12.14 4.26
C ASP A 176 -36.88 10.91 4.96
N VAL A 177 -36.53 9.70 4.49
CA VAL A 177 -37.14 8.45 5.01
C VAL A 177 -36.09 7.40 5.28
N ILE A 178 -36.26 6.71 6.42
CA ILE A 178 -35.61 5.44 6.70
C ILE A 178 -36.68 4.34 6.60
N GLY A 179 -36.59 3.47 5.61
CA GLY A 179 -37.54 2.39 5.35
C GLY A 179 -36.97 1.01 5.68
N ILE A 180 -37.42 0.42 6.79
CA ILE A 180 -36.99 -0.90 7.26
C ILE A 180 -38.09 -1.93 6.99
N ALA A 181 -37.85 -2.82 6.03
CA ALA A 181 -38.76 -3.90 5.69
C ALA A 181 -38.03 -5.09 5.05
N LYS A 182 -38.55 -6.30 5.21
CA LYS A 182 -37.98 -7.52 4.60
C LYS A 182 -37.86 -7.43 3.08
N THR A 183 -36.92 -8.16 2.49
CA THR A 183 -36.77 -8.28 1.03
C THR A 183 -38.07 -8.83 0.41
N GLY A 184 -38.47 -8.30 -0.75
CA GLY A 184 -39.72 -8.65 -1.41
C GLY A 184 -40.97 -7.91 -0.89
N SER A 185 -40.84 -7.00 0.09
CA SER A 185 -41.94 -6.15 0.58
C SER A 185 -42.39 -5.03 -0.38
N GLY A 186 -41.69 -4.86 -1.51
CA GLY A 186 -42.01 -3.84 -2.52
C GLY A 186 -41.30 -2.49 -2.34
N LYS A 187 -40.15 -2.44 -1.63
CA LYS A 187 -39.34 -1.23 -1.38
C LYS A 187 -38.97 -0.47 -2.65
N THR A 188 -38.63 -1.18 -3.73
CA THR A 188 -38.21 -0.60 -5.01
C THR A 188 -39.26 0.37 -5.58
N LEU A 189 -40.52 -0.04 -5.65
CA LEU A 189 -41.62 0.86 -6.06
C LEU A 189 -42.00 1.88 -4.98
N GLY A 190 -41.59 1.64 -3.72
CA GLY A 190 -41.69 2.59 -2.62
C GLY A 190 -40.93 3.89 -2.89
N PHE A 191 -39.73 3.82 -3.47
CA PHE A 191 -38.93 5.00 -3.81
C PHE A 191 -38.99 5.42 -5.28
N LEU A 192 -39.27 4.51 -6.22
CA LEU A 192 -39.36 4.86 -7.65
C LEU A 192 -40.59 5.72 -7.96
N VAL A 193 -41.74 5.40 -7.37
CA VAL A 193 -43.00 6.12 -7.65
C VAL A 193 -42.93 7.60 -7.23
N PRO A 194 -42.48 7.94 -6.01
CA PRO A 194 -42.29 9.34 -5.63
C PRO A 194 -41.19 10.03 -6.45
N ALA A 195 -40.13 9.31 -6.86
CA ALA A 195 -39.12 9.87 -7.76
C ALA A 195 -39.71 10.29 -9.11
N TYR A 196 -40.60 9.49 -9.72
CA TYR A 196 -41.29 9.88 -10.95
C TYR A 196 -42.13 11.15 -10.76
N ARG A 197 -42.86 11.25 -9.64
CA ARG A 197 -43.68 12.43 -9.31
C ARG A 197 -42.87 13.70 -9.16
N TRP A 198 -41.82 13.62 -8.35
CA TRP A 198 -40.88 14.72 -8.15
C TRP A 198 -40.21 15.12 -9.47
N MET A 199 -39.98 14.17 -10.38
CA MET A 199 -39.46 14.47 -11.70
C MET A 199 -40.42 15.25 -12.59
N TRP A 200 -41.72 14.96 -12.55
CA TRP A 200 -42.75 15.69 -13.29
C TRP A 200 -42.94 17.12 -12.80
N SER A 201 -42.85 17.36 -11.48
CA SER A 201 -43.05 18.70 -10.91
C SER A 201 -41.88 19.66 -11.13
N SER A 202 -40.69 19.14 -11.41
CA SER A 202 -39.45 19.93 -11.47
C SER A 202 -38.57 19.58 -12.69
N PRO A 203 -39.05 19.74 -13.94
CA PRO A 203 -38.35 19.26 -15.14
C PRO A 203 -36.97 19.91 -15.30
N SER A 204 -35.94 19.08 -15.51
CA SER A 204 -34.54 19.49 -15.71
C SER A 204 -33.76 18.40 -16.46
N SER A 205 -32.62 18.75 -17.05
CA SER A 205 -31.75 17.85 -17.81
C SER A 205 -30.64 17.22 -16.95
N GLY A 206 -30.21 16.00 -17.30
CA GLY A 206 -29.13 15.28 -16.62
C GLY A 206 -29.64 14.32 -15.54
N VAL A 207 -28.72 13.77 -14.75
CA VAL A 207 -29.07 12.82 -13.68
C VAL A 207 -29.71 13.57 -12.52
N ARG A 208 -30.97 13.22 -12.21
CA ARG A 208 -31.77 13.88 -11.17
C ARG A 208 -32.08 12.97 -9.98
N THR A 209 -32.22 11.67 -10.26
CA THR A 209 -32.41 10.62 -9.26
C THR A 209 -31.21 9.69 -9.28
N LEU A 210 -30.52 9.58 -8.16
CA LEU A 210 -29.42 8.64 -7.97
C LEU A 210 -29.85 7.53 -7.02
N ILE A 211 -29.72 6.28 -7.44
CA ILE A 211 -30.02 5.10 -6.63
C ILE A 211 -28.73 4.30 -6.48
N LEU A 212 -28.25 4.18 -5.25
CA LEU A 212 -27.08 3.39 -4.90
C LEU A 212 -27.50 2.01 -4.41
N ALA A 213 -26.88 0.98 -4.97
CA ALA A 213 -27.09 -0.41 -4.60
C ALA A 213 -25.74 -1.12 -4.37
N PRO A 214 -25.66 -2.09 -3.44
CA PRO A 214 -24.42 -2.78 -3.07
C PRO A 214 -23.84 -3.67 -4.17
N THR A 215 -24.71 -4.31 -4.97
CA THR A 215 -24.29 -5.33 -5.94
C THR A 215 -24.74 -4.98 -7.34
N ARG A 216 -24.05 -5.54 -8.33
CA ARG A 216 -24.42 -5.40 -9.74
C ARG A 216 -25.82 -5.96 -9.99
N GLU A 217 -26.11 -7.10 -9.39
CA GLU A 217 -27.33 -7.87 -9.55
C GLU A 217 -28.52 -7.04 -9.07
N LEU A 218 -28.41 -6.43 -7.88
CA LEU A 218 -29.43 -5.55 -7.35
C LEU A 218 -29.55 -4.25 -8.16
N ALA A 219 -28.43 -3.64 -8.58
CA ALA A 219 -28.46 -2.46 -9.43
C ALA A 219 -29.18 -2.74 -10.77
N THR A 220 -28.96 -3.92 -11.35
CA THR A 220 -29.62 -4.36 -12.58
C THR A 220 -31.10 -4.62 -12.33
N GLN A 221 -31.46 -5.26 -11.22
CA GLN A 221 -32.85 -5.52 -10.85
C GLN A 221 -33.66 -4.22 -10.67
N ILE A 222 -33.08 -3.21 -10.00
CA ILE A 222 -33.72 -1.90 -9.83
C ILE A 222 -33.86 -1.20 -11.20
N HIS A 223 -32.84 -1.28 -12.06
CA HIS A 223 -32.89 -0.73 -13.41
C HIS A 223 -33.96 -1.39 -14.28
N ASP A 224 -34.08 -2.72 -14.25
CA ASP A 224 -35.10 -3.48 -14.97
C ASP A 224 -36.50 -3.11 -14.47
N GLU A 225 -36.67 -2.98 -13.15
CA GLU A 225 -37.93 -2.54 -12.56
C GLU A 225 -38.29 -1.11 -13.00
N ALA A 226 -37.32 -0.18 -12.95
CA ALA A 226 -37.53 1.19 -13.44
C ALA A 226 -37.87 1.23 -14.94
N THR A 227 -37.29 0.33 -15.74
CA THR A 227 -37.51 0.23 -17.18
C THR A 227 -38.92 -0.28 -17.53
N LYS A 228 -39.49 -1.19 -16.74
CA LYS A 228 -40.89 -1.64 -16.91
C LYS A 228 -41.89 -0.48 -16.87
N PHE A 229 -41.61 0.53 -16.04
CA PHE A 229 -42.46 1.71 -15.87
C PHE A 229 -42.00 2.93 -16.67
N ALA A 230 -40.87 2.87 -17.40
CA ALA A 230 -40.27 4.01 -18.09
C ALA A 230 -41.19 4.66 -19.13
N SER A 231 -41.98 3.88 -19.86
CA SER A 231 -42.95 4.39 -20.85
C SER A 231 -44.13 5.11 -20.21
N ALA A 232 -44.60 4.61 -19.06
CA ALA A 232 -45.69 5.20 -18.28
C ALA A 232 -45.22 6.42 -17.47
N SER A 233 -43.97 6.42 -17.01
CA SER A 233 -43.40 7.53 -16.24
C SER A 233 -42.81 8.64 -17.11
N GLY A 234 -42.45 8.35 -18.36
CA GLY A 234 -41.67 9.26 -19.20
C GLY A 234 -40.22 9.45 -18.74
N CYS A 235 -39.74 8.63 -17.78
CA CYS A 235 -38.39 8.72 -17.23
C CYS A 235 -37.59 7.46 -17.61
N SER A 236 -36.56 7.63 -18.44
CA SER A 236 -35.59 6.56 -18.70
C SER A 236 -34.64 6.37 -17.52
N SER A 237 -34.03 5.18 -17.44
CA SER A 237 -32.99 4.89 -16.44
C SER A 237 -31.74 4.34 -17.11
N ALA A 238 -30.59 4.54 -16.48
CA ALA A 238 -29.32 3.92 -16.84
C ALA A 238 -28.74 3.20 -15.63
N CYS A 239 -27.94 2.15 -15.86
CA CYS A 239 -27.32 1.36 -14.81
C CYS A 239 -25.79 1.31 -14.99
N VAL A 240 -25.02 1.59 -13.94
CA VAL A 240 -23.55 1.49 -13.95
C VAL A 240 -23.02 0.68 -12.78
N TYR A 241 -22.21 -0.34 -13.08
CA TYR A 241 -21.68 -1.25 -12.06
C TYR A 241 -20.35 -1.88 -12.48
N GLY A 242 -19.60 -2.40 -11.50
CA GLY A 242 -18.31 -3.06 -11.69
C GLY A 242 -18.41 -4.39 -12.46
N GLY A 243 -17.29 -4.88 -13.00
CA GLY A 243 -17.20 -6.20 -13.65
C GLY A 243 -17.49 -6.24 -15.15
N GLN A 244 -18.11 -5.20 -15.72
CA GLN A 244 -18.21 -5.02 -17.18
C GLN A 244 -17.33 -3.88 -17.70
N PRO A 245 -16.88 -3.92 -18.97
CA PRO A 245 -16.12 -2.83 -19.57
C PRO A 245 -16.89 -1.49 -19.54
N LYS A 246 -16.25 -0.44 -19.03
CA LYS A 246 -16.82 0.93 -18.97
C LYS A 246 -17.39 1.41 -20.30
N ARG A 247 -16.74 1.03 -21.41
CA ARG A 247 -17.10 1.42 -22.78
C ARG A 247 -18.52 0.97 -23.18
N GLU A 248 -19.00 -0.13 -22.63
CA GLU A 248 -20.33 -0.68 -22.95
C GLU A 248 -21.45 0.04 -22.19
N GLN A 249 -21.13 0.59 -21.00
CA GLN A 249 -22.08 1.33 -20.17
C GLN A 249 -22.15 2.83 -20.56
N LEU A 250 -21.09 3.37 -21.17
CA LEU A 250 -21.00 4.78 -21.57
C LEU A 250 -22.14 5.27 -22.49
N PRO A 251 -22.62 4.53 -23.50
CA PRO A 251 -23.73 4.97 -24.34
C PRO A 251 -25.02 5.22 -23.57
N ALA A 252 -25.37 4.33 -22.63
CA ALA A 252 -26.57 4.47 -21.81
C ALA A 252 -26.48 5.70 -20.88
N VAL A 253 -25.29 5.96 -20.34
CA VAL A 253 -25.02 7.17 -19.54
C VAL A 253 -25.12 8.44 -20.39
N ARG A 254 -24.54 8.44 -21.59
CA ARG A 254 -24.55 9.59 -22.52
C ARG A 254 -25.92 9.89 -23.13
N ALA A 255 -26.83 8.92 -23.12
CA ALA A 255 -28.21 9.13 -23.50
C ALA A 255 -28.97 10.07 -22.55
N GLY A 256 -28.36 10.45 -21.42
CA GLY A 256 -28.87 11.50 -20.53
C GLY A 256 -30.06 11.06 -19.68
N ALA A 257 -30.09 9.78 -19.26
CA ALA A 257 -31.16 9.24 -18.44
C ALA A 257 -31.31 10.02 -17.11
N PRO A 258 -32.52 10.44 -16.73
CA PRO A 258 -32.74 11.21 -15.50
C PRO A 258 -32.59 10.35 -14.23
N ILE A 259 -32.74 9.03 -14.34
CA ILE A 259 -32.49 8.07 -13.25
C ILE A 259 -31.17 7.33 -13.52
N LEU A 260 -30.25 7.37 -12.55
CA LEU A 260 -29.03 6.58 -12.55
C LEU A 260 -29.05 5.59 -11.39
N VAL A 261 -28.98 4.30 -11.72
CA VAL A 261 -28.77 3.22 -10.73
C VAL A 261 -27.31 2.82 -10.77
N ALA A 262 -26.63 2.76 -9.63
CA ALA A 262 -25.19 2.53 -9.61
C ALA A 262 -24.69 1.74 -8.41
N THR A 263 -23.60 0.98 -8.62
CA THR A 263 -22.77 0.54 -7.49
C THR A 263 -21.71 1.60 -7.15
N PRO A 264 -21.40 1.85 -5.86
CA PRO A 264 -20.56 2.98 -5.45
C PRO A 264 -19.18 3.04 -6.14
N GLY A 265 -18.49 1.91 -6.22
CA GLY A 265 -17.17 1.84 -6.85
C GLY A 265 -17.18 2.27 -8.32
N ARG A 266 -18.07 1.70 -9.13
CA ARG A 266 -18.15 2.05 -10.56
C ARG A 266 -18.62 3.49 -10.77
N LEU A 267 -19.51 4.00 -9.93
CA LEU A 267 -19.92 5.40 -10.02
C LEU A 267 -18.72 6.33 -9.82
N ASN A 268 -17.88 6.07 -8.82
CA ASN A 268 -16.65 6.84 -8.62
C ASN A 268 -15.72 6.79 -9.85
N ASP A 269 -15.59 5.64 -10.53
CA ASP A 269 -14.84 5.54 -11.80
C ASP A 269 -15.44 6.42 -12.92
N PHE A 270 -16.76 6.66 -12.92
CA PHE A 270 -17.39 7.56 -13.89
C PHE A 270 -17.25 9.03 -13.48
N LEU A 271 -17.25 9.32 -12.17
CA LEU A 271 -17.09 10.68 -11.63
C LEU A 271 -15.65 11.19 -11.76
N GLU A 272 -14.65 10.33 -11.54
CA GLU A 272 -13.23 10.67 -11.64
C GLU A 272 -12.86 11.13 -13.06
N TYR A 273 -13.39 10.43 -14.06
CA TYR A 273 -13.20 10.76 -15.48
C TYR A 273 -14.20 11.80 -16.01
N LYS A 274 -15.06 12.36 -15.14
CA LYS A 274 -16.08 13.37 -15.47
C LYS A 274 -17.06 12.93 -16.57
N ASP A 275 -17.32 11.63 -16.69
CA ASP A 275 -18.28 11.07 -17.63
C ASP A 275 -19.73 11.25 -17.14
N ILE A 276 -19.93 11.41 -15.82
CA ILE A 276 -21.22 11.66 -15.16
C ILE A 276 -21.13 12.93 -14.33
N ASN A 277 -22.19 13.73 -14.34
CA ASN A 277 -22.35 14.90 -13.48
C ASN A 277 -23.55 14.68 -12.54
N LEU A 278 -23.30 14.76 -11.23
CA LEU A 278 -24.33 14.59 -10.19
C LEU A 278 -24.86 15.92 -9.62
N GLY A 279 -24.43 17.07 -10.17
CA GLY A 279 -24.81 18.38 -9.68
C GLY A 279 -26.31 18.72 -9.77
N ALA A 280 -27.09 17.95 -10.53
CA ALA A 280 -28.54 18.09 -10.66
C ALA A 280 -29.34 17.06 -9.82
N VAL A 281 -28.65 16.22 -9.04
CA VAL A 281 -29.31 15.20 -8.21
C VAL A 281 -30.04 15.88 -7.05
N GLY A 282 -31.36 15.76 -7.04
CA GLY A 282 -32.24 16.24 -5.97
C GLY A 282 -32.96 15.13 -5.22
N TYR A 283 -32.85 13.88 -5.68
CA TYR A 283 -33.44 12.70 -5.06
C TYR A 283 -32.40 11.57 -4.97
N LEU A 284 -32.00 11.19 -3.77
CA LEU A 284 -30.96 10.19 -3.52
C LEU A 284 -31.52 9.01 -2.72
N VAL A 285 -31.26 7.80 -3.19
CA VAL A 285 -31.69 6.56 -2.55
C VAL A 285 -30.50 5.67 -2.24
N PHE A 286 -30.43 5.17 -1.01
CA PHE A 286 -29.59 4.06 -0.60
C PHE A 286 -30.48 2.82 -0.46
N ASP A 287 -30.36 1.84 -1.35
CA ASP A 287 -31.07 0.56 -1.23
C ASP A 287 -30.11 -0.54 -0.74
N GLU A 288 -30.56 -1.32 0.25
CA GLU A 288 -29.72 -2.25 1.01
C GLU A 288 -28.48 -1.55 1.64
N ALA A 289 -28.75 -0.50 2.41
CA ALA A 289 -27.71 0.31 3.05
C ALA A 289 -26.83 -0.49 4.04
N ASP A 290 -27.41 -1.41 4.79
CA ASP A 290 -26.69 -2.41 5.60
C ASP A 290 -25.65 -3.15 4.77
N ARG A 291 -26.03 -3.64 3.59
CA ARG A 291 -25.14 -4.39 2.70
C ARG A 291 -24.04 -3.56 2.08
N MET A 292 -24.31 -2.29 1.78
CA MET A 292 -23.26 -1.42 1.28
C MET A 292 -22.14 -1.23 2.33
N LEU A 293 -22.50 -1.20 3.62
CA LEU A 293 -21.53 -1.10 4.71
C LEU A 293 -20.80 -2.42 4.95
N ASP A 294 -21.51 -3.56 4.96
CA ASP A 294 -20.90 -4.91 5.06
C ASP A 294 -19.83 -5.14 3.97
N MET A 295 -20.04 -4.59 2.78
CA MET A 295 -19.13 -4.70 1.64
C MET A 295 -18.00 -3.66 1.65
N GLY A 296 -17.94 -2.82 2.69
CA GLY A 296 -16.91 -1.80 2.83
C GLY A 296 -17.04 -0.64 1.83
N PHE A 297 -18.24 -0.36 1.31
CA PHE A 297 -18.46 0.76 0.40
C PHE A 297 -18.58 2.13 1.08
N GLU A 298 -18.47 2.19 2.41
CA GLU A 298 -18.61 3.43 3.15
C GLU A 298 -17.68 4.56 2.64
N PRO A 299 -16.38 4.34 2.38
CA PRO A 299 -15.50 5.38 1.84
C PRO A 299 -15.98 5.88 0.46
N GLN A 300 -16.37 4.97 -0.43
CA GLN A 300 -16.83 5.29 -1.77
C GLN A 300 -18.15 6.06 -1.74
N ILE A 301 -19.08 5.68 -0.85
CA ILE A 301 -20.33 6.42 -0.62
C ILE A 301 -19.99 7.84 -0.17
N ARG A 302 -19.13 8.01 0.83
CA ARG A 302 -18.73 9.34 1.33
C ARG A 302 -18.12 10.20 0.21
N ASP A 303 -17.37 9.62 -0.71
CA ASP A 303 -16.84 10.34 -1.88
C ASP A 303 -17.91 10.76 -2.88
N ILE A 304 -18.91 9.91 -3.16
CA ILE A 304 -20.07 10.26 -3.97
C ILE A 304 -20.83 11.43 -3.33
N MET A 305 -21.02 11.38 -2.01
CA MET A 305 -21.73 12.44 -1.27
C MET A 305 -21.07 13.81 -1.39
N LYS A 306 -19.75 13.89 -1.58
CA LYS A 306 -19.04 15.15 -1.85
C LYS A 306 -19.38 15.75 -3.22
N LYS A 307 -19.90 14.94 -4.15
CA LYS A 307 -20.25 15.34 -5.53
C LYS A 307 -21.75 15.57 -5.72
N VAL A 308 -22.58 15.14 -4.77
CA VAL A 308 -24.04 15.34 -4.78
C VAL A 308 -24.39 16.64 -4.02
N PRO A 309 -25.36 17.44 -4.49
CA PRO A 309 -25.82 18.65 -3.80
C PRO A 309 -26.27 18.38 -2.35
N LYS A 310 -26.05 19.35 -1.44
CA LYS A 310 -26.51 19.26 -0.05
C LYS A 310 -28.03 19.38 0.09
N ASN A 311 -28.66 20.22 -0.73
CA ASN A 311 -30.11 20.39 -0.76
C ASN A 311 -30.73 19.34 -1.69
N ARG A 312 -31.18 18.23 -1.11
CA ARG A 312 -31.79 17.08 -1.79
C ARG A 312 -32.67 16.31 -0.80
N GLN A 313 -33.61 15.52 -1.31
CA GLN A 313 -34.31 14.52 -0.52
C GLN A 313 -33.49 13.22 -0.51
N THR A 314 -33.23 12.66 0.67
CA THR A 314 -32.43 11.45 0.86
C THR A 314 -33.25 10.34 1.51
N LEU A 315 -33.15 9.14 0.96
CA LEU A 315 -33.88 7.96 1.41
C LEU A 315 -32.93 6.82 1.68
N MET A 316 -33.18 6.08 2.75
CA MET A 316 -32.42 4.88 3.10
C MET A 316 -33.37 3.71 3.29
N PHE A 317 -33.21 2.66 2.49
CA PHE A 317 -33.96 1.42 2.59
C PHE A 317 -33.04 0.28 2.99
N SER A 318 -33.45 -0.49 3.99
CA SER A 318 -32.65 -1.58 4.54
C SER A 318 -33.54 -2.74 4.97
N ALA A 319 -32.96 -3.94 5.06
CA ALA A 319 -33.63 -5.08 5.69
C ALA A 319 -33.40 -5.09 7.20
N THR A 320 -32.26 -4.57 7.65
CA THR A 320 -31.84 -4.55 9.06
C THR A 320 -31.54 -3.12 9.54
N TRP A 321 -31.42 -2.92 10.84
CA TRP A 321 -31.16 -1.60 11.45
C TRP A 321 -29.97 -1.60 12.45
N PRO A 322 -28.76 -2.04 12.01
CA PRO A 322 -27.58 -2.06 12.86
C PRO A 322 -27.01 -0.65 13.10
N GLU A 323 -26.14 -0.51 14.09
CA GLU A 323 -25.55 0.77 14.53
C GLU A 323 -24.81 1.50 13.39
N GLU A 324 -24.16 0.75 12.49
CA GLU A 324 -23.44 1.31 11.34
C GLU A 324 -24.39 1.98 10.34
N VAL A 325 -25.57 1.40 10.11
CA VAL A 325 -26.61 1.99 9.24
C VAL A 325 -27.25 3.19 9.92
N GLN A 326 -27.45 3.13 11.23
CA GLN A 326 -27.91 4.27 12.03
C GLN A 326 -26.97 5.47 11.89
N GLN A 327 -25.65 5.23 11.97
CA GLN A 327 -24.65 6.27 11.79
C GLN A 327 -24.66 6.84 10.37
N LEU A 328 -24.76 5.98 9.34
CA LEU A 328 -24.86 6.42 7.96
C LEU A 328 -26.10 7.29 7.72
N ALA A 329 -27.21 6.92 8.35
CA ALA A 329 -28.45 7.67 8.26
C ALA A 329 -28.33 9.04 8.93
N HIS A 330 -27.72 9.10 10.12
CA HIS A 330 -27.44 10.34 10.84
C HIS A 330 -26.57 11.31 10.02
N ASP A 331 -25.55 10.79 9.31
CA ASP A 331 -24.63 11.62 8.55
C ASP A 331 -25.24 12.21 7.28
N PHE A 332 -26.22 11.54 6.66
CA PHE A 332 -26.69 11.88 5.31
C PHE A 332 -28.15 12.30 5.18
N LEU A 333 -29.01 11.94 6.14
CA LEU A 333 -30.44 12.29 6.13
C LEU A 333 -30.69 13.47 7.08
N ASN A 334 -31.66 14.31 6.74
CA ASN A 334 -32.04 15.47 7.53
C ASN A 334 -33.43 15.26 8.15
N MET A 335 -33.48 15.11 9.48
CA MET A 335 -34.71 14.88 10.24
C MET A 335 -35.63 13.81 9.61
N PRO A 336 -35.12 12.59 9.34
CA PRO A 336 -35.89 11.59 8.62
C PRO A 336 -37.06 11.04 9.44
N ILE A 337 -38.11 10.62 8.74
CA ILE A 337 -39.17 9.80 9.32
C ILE A 337 -38.77 8.33 9.17
N HIS A 338 -38.74 7.63 10.29
CA HIS A 338 -38.45 6.21 10.34
C HIS A 338 -39.75 5.43 10.12
N VAL A 339 -39.73 4.48 9.18
CA VAL A 339 -40.85 3.60 8.83
C VAL A 339 -40.37 2.16 8.92
N GLN A 340 -40.91 1.41 9.87
CA GLN A 340 -40.60 -0.01 10.06
C GLN A 340 -41.86 -0.85 9.82
N VAL A 341 -41.73 -1.89 8.98
CA VAL A 341 -42.80 -2.85 8.69
C VAL A 341 -42.39 -4.23 9.20
N GLY A 342 -43.08 -4.71 10.24
CA GLY A 342 -42.82 -5.99 10.90
C GLY A 342 -41.89 -5.91 12.12
N ASN A 343 -41.67 -7.07 12.77
CA ASN A 343 -40.78 -7.22 13.94
C ASN A 343 -39.32 -7.42 13.50
N THR A 344 -38.66 -6.34 13.08
CA THR A 344 -37.28 -6.38 12.56
C THR A 344 -36.20 -6.29 13.64
N SER A 345 -36.58 -6.16 14.91
CA SER A 345 -35.64 -6.04 16.05
C SER A 345 -35.11 -7.38 16.56
N SER A 346 -35.59 -8.51 16.04
CA SER A 346 -35.06 -9.83 16.37
C SER A 346 -34.71 -10.59 15.10
N LEU A 347 -33.42 -10.88 14.90
CA LEU A 347 -32.90 -11.87 13.96
C LEU A 347 -33.65 -13.19 14.15
N SER A 348 -34.69 -13.39 13.34
CA SER A 348 -35.49 -14.61 13.28
C SER A 348 -35.52 -15.06 11.82
N ALA A 349 -35.22 -16.34 11.60
CA ALA A 349 -35.38 -16.94 10.28
C ALA A 349 -36.86 -17.00 9.91
N ASN A 350 -37.18 -17.08 8.61
CA ASN A 350 -38.56 -17.25 8.17
C ASN A 350 -39.12 -18.58 8.70
N GLU A 351 -40.31 -18.55 9.32
CA GLU A 351 -41.01 -19.73 9.86
C GLU A 351 -41.33 -20.77 8.76
N ASP A 352 -41.41 -20.34 7.50
CA ASP A 352 -41.61 -21.23 6.35
C ASP A 352 -40.37 -22.07 5.97
N ILE A 353 -39.23 -21.88 6.66
CA ILE A 353 -37.98 -22.61 6.41
C ILE A 353 -37.78 -23.69 7.48
N SER A 354 -37.78 -24.95 7.06
CA SER A 354 -37.39 -26.07 7.90
C SER A 354 -35.86 -26.17 7.97
N GLN A 355 -35.30 -26.05 9.17
CA GLN A 355 -33.85 -26.00 9.39
C GLN A 355 -33.35 -27.31 10.04
N GLU A 356 -32.30 -27.90 9.47
CA GLU A 356 -31.59 -29.04 10.04
C GLU A 356 -30.09 -28.70 10.20
N VAL A 357 -29.49 -29.18 11.29
CA VAL A 357 -28.07 -29.01 11.58
C VAL A 357 -27.44 -30.38 11.81
N TRP A 358 -26.43 -30.72 11.02
CA TRP A 358 -25.66 -31.96 11.18
C TRP A 358 -24.37 -31.67 11.91
N MET A 359 -24.21 -32.29 13.08
CA MET A 359 -23.04 -32.17 13.93
C MET A 359 -22.01 -33.23 13.53
N LEU A 360 -21.00 -32.83 12.77
CA LEU A 360 -19.95 -33.69 12.24
C LEU A 360 -18.80 -33.85 13.24
N THR A 361 -18.10 -34.99 13.16
CA THR A 361 -16.96 -35.28 14.03
C THR A 361 -15.74 -34.46 13.60
N SER A 362 -15.49 -34.39 12.30
CA SER A 362 -14.36 -33.68 11.71
C SER A 362 -14.77 -32.89 10.46
N ALA A 363 -13.89 -32.01 9.99
CA ALA A 363 -14.11 -31.29 8.73
C ALA A 363 -14.06 -32.22 7.51
N ASP A 364 -13.32 -33.33 7.61
CA ASP A 364 -13.17 -34.32 6.53
C ASP A 364 -14.49 -35.04 6.22
N ASP A 365 -15.42 -35.08 7.18
CA ASP A 365 -16.74 -35.71 7.03
C ASP A 365 -17.71 -34.86 6.19
N LYS A 366 -17.41 -33.58 5.94
CA LYS A 366 -18.32 -32.65 5.24
C LYS A 366 -18.59 -33.05 3.79
N ASP A 367 -17.62 -33.63 3.09
CA ASP A 367 -17.79 -34.08 1.70
C ASP A 367 -18.80 -35.23 1.62
N ALA A 368 -18.71 -36.21 2.53
CA ALA A 368 -19.65 -37.32 2.62
C ALA A 368 -21.04 -36.84 2.99
N ALA A 369 -21.14 -35.94 3.99
CA ALA A 369 -22.41 -35.33 4.40
C ALA A 369 -23.08 -34.54 3.28
N LEU A 370 -22.31 -33.82 2.45
CA LEU A 370 -22.85 -33.11 1.29
C LEU A 370 -23.43 -34.08 0.26
N VAL A 371 -22.75 -35.18 -0.04
CA VAL A 371 -23.25 -36.18 -0.99
C VAL A 371 -24.53 -36.83 -0.45
N GLU A 372 -24.57 -37.19 0.82
CA GLU A 372 -25.76 -37.75 1.48
C GLU A 372 -26.94 -36.77 1.44
N ALA A 373 -26.71 -35.50 1.79
CA ALA A 373 -27.69 -34.43 1.69
C ALA A 373 -28.28 -34.30 0.28
N LEU A 374 -27.43 -34.32 -0.75
CA LEU A 374 -27.84 -34.22 -2.14
C LEU A 374 -28.57 -35.48 -2.64
N GLN A 375 -28.29 -36.66 -2.07
CA GLN A 375 -29.02 -37.89 -2.39
C GLN A 375 -30.41 -37.93 -1.76
N LEU A 376 -30.55 -37.42 -0.53
CA LEU A 376 -31.82 -37.38 0.19
C LEU A 376 -32.78 -36.32 -0.36
N TYR A 377 -32.25 -35.14 -0.69
CA TYR A 377 -33.08 -33.96 -1.02
C TYR A 377 -32.92 -33.47 -2.46
N GLY A 378 -31.99 -34.06 -3.23
CA GLY A 378 -31.81 -33.78 -4.65
C GLY A 378 -32.73 -34.60 -5.55
N GLY A 379 -32.82 -34.21 -6.82
CA GLY A 379 -33.62 -34.90 -7.82
C GLY A 379 -34.09 -33.99 -8.96
N PRO A 380 -34.77 -34.55 -9.97
CA PRO A 380 -35.33 -33.76 -11.06
C PRO A 380 -36.26 -32.65 -10.56
N GLY A 381 -36.04 -31.42 -11.00
CA GLY A 381 -36.82 -30.25 -10.58
C GLY A 381 -36.40 -29.60 -9.25
N GLN A 382 -35.45 -30.18 -8.52
CA GLN A 382 -34.86 -29.57 -7.31
C GLN A 382 -33.74 -28.61 -7.67
N ARG A 383 -33.63 -27.51 -6.91
CA ARG A 383 -32.56 -26.50 -7.07
C ARG A 383 -31.93 -26.23 -5.71
N ILE A 384 -30.68 -26.66 -5.57
CA ILE A 384 -29.93 -26.64 -4.31
C ILE A 384 -28.79 -25.64 -4.40
N LEU A 385 -28.74 -24.71 -3.45
CA LEU A 385 -27.67 -23.73 -3.33
C LEU A 385 -26.72 -24.11 -2.19
N VAL A 386 -25.44 -24.33 -2.49
CA VAL A 386 -24.42 -24.75 -1.52
C VAL A 386 -23.48 -23.57 -1.24
N PHE A 387 -23.37 -23.17 0.02
CA PHE A 387 -22.46 -22.11 0.47
C PHE A 387 -21.15 -22.68 1.01
N VAL A 388 -20.03 -22.16 0.49
CA VAL A 388 -18.66 -22.58 0.82
C VAL A 388 -17.82 -21.34 1.13
N ALA A 389 -16.90 -21.43 2.08
CA ALA A 389 -16.10 -20.28 2.51
C ALA A 389 -15.08 -19.85 1.44
N MET A 390 -14.36 -20.81 0.85
CA MET A 390 -13.25 -20.55 -0.06
C MET A 390 -13.56 -20.84 -1.54
N LYS A 391 -13.03 -20.00 -2.42
CA LYS A 391 -13.22 -20.11 -3.88
C LYS A 391 -12.64 -21.40 -4.46
N LYS A 392 -11.41 -21.76 -4.06
CA LYS A 392 -10.75 -23.01 -4.49
C LYS A 392 -11.56 -24.25 -4.10
N GLN A 393 -12.22 -24.19 -2.95
CA GLN A 393 -13.04 -25.26 -2.42
C GLN A 393 -14.35 -25.42 -3.20
N CYS A 394 -14.92 -24.33 -3.74
CA CYS A 394 -16.07 -24.41 -4.65
C CYS A 394 -15.76 -25.32 -5.85
N ASP A 395 -14.63 -25.09 -6.53
CA ASP A 395 -14.21 -25.88 -7.69
C ASP A 395 -13.81 -27.32 -7.32
N MET A 396 -13.26 -27.52 -6.13
CA MET A 396 -12.96 -28.86 -5.61
C MET A 396 -14.24 -29.67 -5.39
N ILE A 397 -15.24 -29.10 -4.71
CA ILE A 397 -16.54 -29.73 -4.46
C ILE A 397 -17.27 -30.00 -5.77
N MET A 398 -17.23 -29.07 -6.73
CA MET A 398 -17.85 -29.31 -8.05
C MET A 398 -17.24 -30.53 -8.75
N ARG A 399 -15.91 -30.65 -8.75
CA ARG A 399 -15.23 -31.82 -9.34
C ARG A 399 -15.58 -33.11 -8.60
N MET A 400 -15.73 -33.04 -7.28
CA MET A 400 -16.16 -34.17 -6.46
C MET A 400 -17.59 -34.59 -6.83
N LEU A 401 -18.55 -33.67 -6.85
CA LEU A 401 -19.96 -33.94 -7.19
C LEU A 401 -20.12 -34.50 -8.62
N ARG A 402 -19.31 -34.03 -9.58
CA ARG A 402 -19.29 -34.59 -10.95
C ARG A 402 -18.89 -36.06 -10.98
N LYS A 403 -18.00 -36.53 -10.09
CA LYS A 403 -17.66 -37.96 -9.99
C LYS A 403 -18.84 -38.81 -9.49
N TYR A 404 -19.72 -38.22 -8.68
CA TYR A 404 -20.97 -38.84 -8.24
C TYR A 404 -22.13 -38.64 -9.23
N SER A 405 -21.86 -38.18 -10.46
CA SER A 405 -22.86 -37.91 -11.50
C SER A 405 -23.91 -36.86 -11.11
N ILE A 406 -23.56 -35.92 -10.22
CA ILE A 406 -24.42 -34.82 -9.81
C ILE A 406 -24.11 -33.58 -10.65
N ALA A 407 -25.13 -33.01 -11.31
CA ALA A 407 -25.01 -31.83 -12.14
C ALA A 407 -24.82 -30.56 -11.29
N ALA A 408 -23.55 -30.15 -11.11
CA ALA A 408 -23.16 -29.00 -10.31
C ALA A 408 -22.37 -27.95 -11.12
N ASN A 409 -22.58 -26.67 -10.78
CA ASN A 409 -21.77 -25.55 -11.27
C ASN A 409 -21.32 -24.65 -10.10
N THR A 410 -20.33 -23.78 -10.33
CA THR A 410 -19.75 -22.92 -9.27
C THR A 410 -19.90 -21.43 -9.59
N MET A 411 -19.95 -20.61 -8.54
CA MET A 411 -19.97 -19.15 -8.65
C MET A 411 -19.10 -18.53 -7.56
N HIS A 412 -17.98 -17.93 -7.95
CA HIS A 412 -17.03 -17.25 -7.05
C HIS A 412 -16.28 -16.16 -7.82
N SER A 413 -15.49 -15.34 -7.11
CA SER A 413 -14.94 -14.12 -7.71
C SER A 413 -13.92 -14.33 -8.84
N ASP A 414 -13.35 -15.54 -8.95
CA ASP A 414 -12.29 -15.84 -9.93
C ASP A 414 -12.88 -16.31 -11.28
N LYS A 415 -14.19 -16.60 -11.32
CA LYS A 415 -14.91 -16.77 -12.58
C LYS A 415 -15.15 -15.44 -13.25
N ASP A 416 -14.95 -15.40 -14.56
CA ASP A 416 -15.32 -14.26 -15.37
C ASP A 416 -16.84 -14.10 -15.43
N GLN A 417 -17.28 -12.95 -15.92
CA GLN A 417 -18.69 -12.60 -15.90
C GLN A 417 -19.55 -13.52 -16.77
N ALA A 418 -19.05 -13.90 -17.96
CA ALA A 418 -19.78 -14.75 -18.88
C ALA A 418 -20.02 -16.14 -18.26
N GLN A 419 -18.99 -16.68 -17.59
CA GLN A 419 -19.08 -17.94 -16.87
C GLN A 419 -20.08 -17.88 -15.70
N ARG A 420 -20.18 -16.75 -14.99
CA ARG A 420 -21.17 -16.58 -13.91
C ARG A 420 -22.59 -16.48 -14.44
N GLU A 421 -22.80 -15.73 -15.52
CA GLU A 421 -24.11 -15.60 -16.18
C GLU A 421 -24.58 -16.95 -16.73
N GLU A 422 -23.69 -17.69 -17.38
CA GLU A 422 -23.94 -19.04 -17.86
C GLU A 422 -24.30 -19.99 -16.70
N ALA A 423 -23.49 -20.02 -15.62
CA ALA A 423 -23.75 -20.86 -14.46
C ALA A 423 -25.11 -20.54 -13.80
N LEU A 424 -25.45 -19.26 -13.69
CA LEU A 424 -26.74 -18.82 -13.16
C LEU A 424 -27.89 -19.20 -14.09
N GLN A 425 -27.71 -19.09 -15.41
CA GLN A 425 -28.73 -19.43 -16.40
C GLN A 425 -28.99 -20.94 -16.44
N GLN A 426 -27.95 -21.76 -16.38
CA GLN A 426 -28.05 -23.23 -16.26
C GLN A 426 -28.79 -23.63 -14.98
N PHE A 427 -28.47 -22.97 -13.86
CA PHE A 427 -29.15 -23.23 -12.59
C PHE A 427 -30.62 -22.76 -12.61
N LYS A 428 -30.92 -21.60 -13.20
CA LYS A 428 -32.30 -21.07 -13.34
C LYS A 428 -33.15 -21.94 -14.26
N SER A 429 -32.59 -22.42 -15.37
CA SER A 429 -33.28 -23.30 -16.33
C SER A 429 -33.45 -24.73 -15.82
N GLY A 430 -32.69 -25.14 -14.80
CA GLY A 430 -32.72 -26.48 -14.22
C GLY A 430 -31.79 -27.47 -14.93
N GLU A 431 -30.93 -27.01 -15.84
CA GLU A 431 -29.87 -27.82 -16.46
C GLU A 431 -28.84 -28.30 -15.43
N THR A 432 -28.56 -27.46 -14.42
CA THR A 432 -27.80 -27.84 -13.23
C THR A 432 -28.69 -27.77 -12.00
N SER A 433 -28.68 -28.83 -11.19
CA SER A 433 -29.49 -28.93 -9.97
C SER A 433 -28.79 -28.35 -8.75
N VAL A 434 -27.46 -28.22 -8.78
CA VAL A 434 -26.64 -27.71 -7.67
C VAL A 434 -25.80 -26.52 -8.11
N LEU A 435 -25.89 -25.42 -7.36
CA LEU A 435 -25.02 -24.25 -7.51
C LEU A 435 -24.17 -24.08 -6.25
N ILE A 436 -22.85 -24.12 -6.38
CA ILE A 436 -21.90 -23.95 -5.28
C ILE A 436 -21.33 -22.53 -5.32
N ALA A 437 -21.46 -21.77 -4.24
CA ALA A 437 -21.07 -20.37 -4.24
C ALA A 437 -20.41 -19.92 -2.92
N THR A 438 -19.57 -18.89 -3.02
CA THR A 438 -19.12 -18.13 -1.85
C THR A 438 -20.09 -17.01 -1.50
N ASP A 439 -20.04 -16.51 -0.26
CA ASP A 439 -20.93 -15.42 0.20
C ASP A 439 -20.92 -14.21 -0.73
N VAL A 440 -19.74 -13.78 -1.17
CA VAL A 440 -19.56 -12.62 -2.05
C VAL A 440 -20.27 -12.81 -3.39
N ALA A 441 -20.29 -14.04 -3.91
CA ALA A 441 -20.86 -14.33 -5.21
C ALA A 441 -22.36 -14.65 -5.18
N ALA A 442 -22.88 -15.11 -4.04
CA ALA A 442 -24.29 -15.43 -3.87
C ALA A 442 -25.16 -14.29 -3.30
N ARG A 443 -24.54 -13.25 -2.74
CA ARG A 443 -25.23 -12.03 -2.29
C ARG A 443 -25.84 -11.28 -3.49
N GLY A 444 -27.08 -10.81 -3.35
CA GLY A 444 -27.81 -10.14 -4.44
C GLY A 444 -28.47 -11.07 -5.48
N LEU A 445 -28.26 -12.39 -5.40
CA LEU A 445 -28.95 -13.33 -6.29
C LEU A 445 -30.42 -13.49 -5.88
N ASP A 446 -31.35 -13.02 -6.74
CA ASP A 446 -32.76 -13.39 -6.68
C ASP A 446 -33.02 -14.59 -7.61
N ILE A 447 -33.03 -15.78 -7.01
CA ILE A 447 -33.28 -17.04 -7.73
C ILE A 447 -34.59 -17.61 -7.20
N LYS A 448 -35.63 -17.55 -8.04
CA LYS A 448 -36.92 -18.14 -7.71
C LYS A 448 -36.83 -19.66 -7.78
N GLY A 449 -37.44 -20.33 -6.81
CA GLY A 449 -37.57 -21.79 -6.80
C GLY A 449 -36.33 -22.54 -6.35
N VAL A 450 -35.46 -21.94 -5.52
CA VAL A 450 -34.46 -22.67 -4.72
C VAL A 450 -35.19 -23.46 -3.64
N THR A 451 -35.15 -24.79 -3.74
CA THR A 451 -35.87 -25.68 -2.83
C THR A 451 -35.08 -25.95 -1.56
N MET A 452 -33.74 -25.91 -1.65
CA MET A 452 -32.86 -26.19 -0.52
C MET A 452 -31.61 -25.31 -0.50
N VAL A 453 -31.17 -24.94 0.70
CA VAL A 453 -29.88 -24.31 0.95
C VAL A 453 -29.01 -25.23 1.80
N VAL A 454 -27.77 -25.49 1.38
CA VAL A 454 -26.78 -26.22 2.18
C VAL A 454 -25.66 -25.27 2.58
N ASN A 455 -25.46 -25.06 3.88
CA ASN A 455 -24.29 -24.39 4.41
C ASN A 455 -23.19 -25.44 4.63
N TYR A 456 -22.37 -25.68 3.62
CA TYR A 456 -21.23 -26.61 3.70
C TYR A 456 -20.21 -26.11 4.71
N ASP A 457 -19.91 -24.82 4.64
CA ASP A 457 -19.23 -24.09 5.71
C ASP A 457 -20.24 -23.20 6.43
N SER A 458 -20.14 -23.14 7.75
CA SER A 458 -20.99 -22.30 8.58
C SER A 458 -20.86 -20.82 8.21
N ALA A 459 -21.91 -20.05 8.46
CA ALA A 459 -21.84 -18.60 8.30
C ALA A 459 -21.03 -17.99 9.45
N ASN A 460 -20.36 -16.87 9.19
CA ASN A 460 -19.52 -16.21 10.19
C ASN A 460 -20.32 -15.44 11.24
N SER A 461 -21.60 -15.15 10.98
CA SER A 461 -22.50 -14.50 11.92
C SER A 461 -23.93 -15.05 11.81
N ALA A 462 -24.76 -14.79 12.83
CA ALA A 462 -26.18 -15.13 12.83
C ALA A 462 -26.92 -14.45 11.66
N GLU A 463 -26.57 -13.20 11.36
CA GLU A 463 -27.14 -12.43 10.26
C GLU A 463 -26.86 -13.10 8.92
N ASP A 464 -25.61 -13.45 8.64
CA ASP A 464 -25.24 -14.12 7.40
C ASP A 464 -25.93 -15.49 7.30
N HIS A 465 -26.05 -16.21 8.41
CA HIS A 465 -26.79 -17.48 8.45
C HIS A 465 -28.24 -17.30 7.99
N VAL A 466 -28.98 -16.36 8.60
CA VAL A 466 -30.37 -16.04 8.24
C VAL A 466 -30.49 -15.63 6.76
N HIS A 467 -29.52 -14.89 6.25
CA HIS A 467 -29.51 -14.45 4.85
C HIS A 467 -29.22 -15.56 3.84
N ARG A 468 -28.38 -16.53 4.21
CA ARG A 468 -28.11 -17.73 3.39
C ARG A 468 -29.35 -18.60 3.31
N ILE A 469 -29.95 -18.97 4.44
CA ILE A 469 -31.14 -19.81 4.45
C ILE A 469 -32.35 -19.11 3.84
N GLY A 470 -32.44 -17.77 3.96
CA GLY A 470 -33.44 -16.94 3.28
C GLY A 470 -33.36 -16.90 1.74
N ARG A 471 -32.46 -17.68 1.12
CA ARG A 471 -32.48 -17.96 -0.33
C ARG A 471 -33.55 -18.98 -0.73
N THR A 472 -34.07 -19.75 0.24
CA THR A 472 -35.26 -20.59 0.08
C THR A 472 -36.45 -20.01 0.88
N GLY A 473 -37.63 -20.64 0.79
CA GLY A 473 -38.80 -20.26 1.60
C GLY A 473 -39.41 -18.89 1.25
N ARG A 474 -39.48 -18.53 -0.05
CA ARG A 474 -39.96 -17.22 -0.54
C ARG A 474 -41.36 -17.31 -1.16
N ALA A 475 -42.12 -16.21 -1.11
CA ALA A 475 -43.43 -16.05 -1.77
C ALA A 475 -44.49 -17.11 -1.39
N GLY A 476 -44.50 -17.55 -0.13
CA GLY A 476 -45.47 -18.53 0.40
C GLY A 476 -45.13 -20.00 0.12
N GLN A 477 -43.96 -20.29 -0.46
CA GLN A 477 -43.44 -21.66 -0.63
C GLN A 477 -42.62 -22.07 0.60
N LYS A 478 -42.71 -23.33 1.02
CA LYS A 478 -41.85 -23.90 2.07
C LYS A 478 -40.42 -24.09 1.56
N GLY A 479 -39.43 -23.82 2.41
CA GLY A 479 -38.01 -23.99 2.11
C GLY A 479 -37.32 -24.95 3.06
N TYR A 480 -36.22 -25.54 2.61
CA TYR A 480 -35.39 -26.43 3.43
C TYR A 480 -33.96 -25.90 3.55
N SER A 481 -33.35 -25.95 4.74
CA SER A 481 -31.94 -25.60 4.90
C SER A 481 -31.20 -26.59 5.78
N MET A 482 -30.01 -26.99 5.34
CA MET A 482 -29.13 -27.87 6.10
C MET A 482 -27.79 -27.20 6.35
N THR A 483 -27.28 -27.29 7.58
CA THR A 483 -26.00 -26.68 7.98
C THR A 483 -25.08 -27.69 8.61
N PHE A 484 -23.84 -27.74 8.13
CA PHE A 484 -22.80 -28.60 8.70
C PHE A 484 -21.98 -27.84 9.73
N LEU A 485 -21.86 -28.40 10.93
CA LEU A 485 -21.03 -27.88 12.02
C LEU A 485 -20.15 -28.99 12.57
N THR A 486 -18.88 -28.72 12.83
CA THR A 486 -18.04 -29.66 13.57
C THR A 486 -18.27 -29.54 15.08
N LYS A 487 -18.19 -30.67 15.81
CA LYS A 487 -18.32 -30.70 17.29
C LYS A 487 -17.18 -29.97 18.03
N SER A 488 -16.14 -29.53 17.33
CA SER A 488 -14.97 -28.82 17.87
C SER A 488 -14.53 -27.67 16.95
N GLY A 489 -13.52 -26.90 17.38
CA GLY A 489 -12.97 -25.79 16.60
C GLY A 489 -13.84 -24.53 16.60
N GLU A 490 -13.78 -23.76 15.52
CA GLU A 490 -14.51 -22.49 15.35
C GLU A 490 -16.03 -22.69 15.23
N ASP A 491 -16.47 -23.75 14.52
CA ASP A 491 -17.90 -24.07 14.31
C ASP A 491 -18.64 -24.34 15.63
N ALA A 492 -17.95 -24.84 16.64
CA ALA A 492 -18.54 -25.10 17.96
C ALA A 492 -18.97 -23.80 18.68
N TRP A 493 -18.28 -22.68 18.46
CA TRP A 493 -18.69 -21.38 18.96
C TRP A 493 -19.87 -20.80 18.17
N LYS A 494 -19.84 -20.95 16.84
CA LYS A 494 -20.92 -20.53 15.93
C LYS A 494 -22.24 -21.26 16.21
N ALA A 495 -22.18 -22.47 16.77
CA ALA A 495 -23.35 -23.22 17.21
C ALA A 495 -24.21 -22.45 18.24
N ILE A 496 -23.62 -21.56 19.06
CA ILE A 496 -24.39 -20.77 20.02
C ILE A 496 -25.39 -19.87 19.30
N ASP A 497 -24.90 -19.09 18.34
CA ASP A 497 -25.68 -18.11 17.61
C ASP A 497 -26.72 -18.79 16.69
N ILE A 498 -26.33 -19.87 16.03
CA ILE A 498 -27.24 -20.65 15.17
C ILE A 498 -28.35 -21.31 16.01
N ALA A 499 -28.03 -21.86 17.19
CA ALA A 499 -29.05 -22.43 18.08
C ALA A 499 -30.05 -21.36 18.56
N GLU A 500 -29.59 -20.12 18.79
CA GLU A 500 -30.48 -19.01 19.13
C GLU A 500 -31.41 -18.65 17.98
N VAL A 501 -30.89 -18.58 16.75
CA VAL A 501 -31.70 -18.35 15.53
C VAL A 501 -32.77 -19.45 15.37
N MET A 502 -32.39 -20.72 15.52
CA MET A 502 -33.33 -21.85 15.43
C MET A 502 -34.44 -21.77 16.49
N LYS A 503 -34.08 -21.47 17.75
CA LYS A 503 -35.05 -21.28 18.84
C LYS A 503 -36.03 -20.15 18.56
N LYS A 504 -35.53 -19.00 18.08
CA LYS A 504 -36.37 -17.84 17.73
C LYS A 504 -37.31 -18.13 16.56
N ALA A 505 -36.90 -18.99 15.63
CA ALA A 505 -37.72 -19.42 14.50
C ALA A 505 -38.65 -20.61 14.83
N GLY A 506 -38.71 -21.06 16.09
CA GLY A 506 -39.52 -22.21 16.49
C GLY A 506 -39.02 -23.57 15.98
N SER A 507 -37.79 -23.65 15.45
CA SER A 507 -37.19 -24.87 14.93
C SER A 507 -36.55 -25.70 16.05
N PRO A 508 -36.67 -27.06 16.03
CA PRO A 508 -36.05 -27.91 17.04
C PRO A 508 -34.52 -27.88 16.91
N VAL A 509 -33.82 -27.62 18.03
CA VAL A 509 -32.35 -27.65 18.07
C VAL A 509 -31.88 -29.09 18.35
N PRO A 510 -31.01 -29.69 17.51
CA PRO A 510 -30.56 -31.07 17.70
C PRO A 510 -29.90 -31.31 19.08
N PRO A 511 -30.13 -32.46 19.75
CA PRO A 511 -29.58 -32.74 21.08
C PRO A 511 -28.04 -32.63 21.14
N GLU A 512 -27.35 -33.09 20.10
CA GLU A 512 -25.88 -33.00 20.02
C GLU A 512 -25.39 -31.54 19.96
N MET A 513 -26.12 -30.68 19.24
CA MET A 513 -25.84 -29.26 19.17
C MET A 513 -26.09 -28.58 20.53
N GLN A 514 -27.16 -28.97 21.24
CA GLN A 514 -27.44 -28.46 22.59
C GLN A 514 -26.32 -28.80 23.57
N GLN A 515 -25.73 -29.99 23.48
CA GLN A 515 -24.58 -30.40 24.30
C GLN A 515 -23.34 -29.54 24.02
N VAL A 516 -23.03 -29.30 22.74
CA VAL A 516 -21.91 -28.42 22.34
C VAL A 516 -22.14 -26.99 22.82
N VAL A 517 -23.35 -26.44 22.63
CA VAL A 517 -23.71 -25.11 23.13
C VAL A 517 -23.59 -25.03 24.64
N HIS A 518 -24.08 -26.02 25.39
CA HIS A 518 -23.94 -26.08 26.83
C HIS A 518 -22.46 -26.11 27.26
N GLN A 519 -21.63 -26.92 26.60
CA GLN A 519 -20.20 -26.99 26.86
C GLN A 519 -19.49 -25.65 26.59
N MET A 520 -19.85 -24.96 25.50
CA MET A 520 -19.27 -23.66 25.14
C MET A 520 -19.75 -22.54 26.07
N LEU A 521 -21.02 -22.52 26.47
CA LEU A 521 -21.54 -21.58 27.47
C LEU A 521 -20.91 -21.81 28.84
N TRP A 522 -20.71 -23.07 29.25
CA TRP A 522 -19.96 -23.40 30.47
C TRP A 522 -18.50 -22.95 30.38
N ARG A 523 -17.83 -23.16 29.23
CA ARG A 523 -16.47 -22.61 28.98
C ARG A 523 -16.45 -21.09 29.02
N ARG A 524 -17.48 -20.41 28.49
CA ARG A 524 -17.64 -18.95 28.54
C ARG A 524 -17.84 -18.46 29.98
N GLN A 525 -18.68 -19.13 30.77
CA GLN A 525 -18.87 -18.84 32.19
C GLN A 525 -17.62 -19.13 33.02
N LYS A 526 -16.89 -20.22 32.73
CA LYS A 526 -15.62 -20.55 33.39
C LYS A 526 -14.49 -19.59 32.99
N SER A 527 -14.53 -19.07 31.76
CA SER A 527 -13.66 -17.99 31.27
C SER A 527 -13.98 -16.66 31.97
N GLN A 528 -15.26 -16.35 32.20
CA GLN A 528 -15.70 -15.19 33.00
C GLN A 528 -15.40 -15.34 34.49
N GLN A 529 -15.48 -16.55 35.07
CA GLN A 529 -15.00 -16.81 36.43
C GLN A 529 -13.46 -16.76 36.53
N ASN A 530 -12.75 -17.04 35.43
CA ASN A 530 -11.31 -16.79 35.32
C ASN A 530 -10.99 -15.30 35.11
N ASP A 531 -11.90 -14.45 34.64
CA ASP A 531 -11.67 -13.00 34.51
C ASP A 531 -11.54 -12.30 35.86
N ASN A 532 -12.26 -12.76 36.90
CA ASN A 532 -12.02 -12.30 38.26
C ASN A 532 -10.60 -12.66 38.77
N ARG A 533 -9.89 -13.57 38.11
CA ARG A 533 -8.47 -13.85 38.35
C ARG A 533 -7.51 -12.94 37.55
N TRP A 534 -8.01 -12.11 36.63
CA TRP A 534 -7.19 -11.31 35.72
C TRP A 534 -7.14 -9.84 36.12
N ASP A 535 -8.17 -9.35 36.82
CA ASP A 535 -8.28 -7.93 37.22
C ASP A 535 -7.17 -7.47 38.16
N HIS A 536 -6.47 -8.39 38.83
CA HIS A 536 -5.38 -8.09 39.76
C HIS A 536 -3.98 -8.19 39.14
N LEU A 537 -3.84 -8.61 37.88
CA LEU A 537 -2.54 -8.63 37.21
C LEU A 537 -2.21 -7.22 36.70
N PRO A 538 -0.95 -6.76 36.84
CA PRO A 538 -0.51 -5.54 36.19
C PRO A 538 -0.71 -5.65 34.68
N LYS A 539 -1.05 -4.51 34.06
CA LYS A 539 -1.36 -4.42 32.64
C LYS A 539 -0.21 -3.78 31.87
N VAL A 540 0.17 -4.37 30.75
CA VAL A 540 1.21 -3.87 29.85
C VAL A 540 0.56 -3.48 28.54
N LEU A 541 0.63 -2.22 28.17
CA LEU A 541 0.27 -1.74 26.84
C LEU A 541 1.46 -1.98 25.89
N MET A 542 1.26 -2.81 24.86
CA MET A 542 2.23 -2.99 23.79
C MET A 542 1.75 -2.33 22.51
N VAL A 543 2.59 -1.49 21.89
CA VAL A 543 2.21 -0.71 20.70
C VAL A 543 3.16 -1.01 19.55
N ALA A 544 2.65 -1.60 18.46
CA ALA A 544 3.39 -1.77 17.21
C ALA A 544 3.08 -0.66 16.20
N GLU A 545 3.84 -0.56 15.11
CA GLU A 545 3.61 0.48 14.09
C GLU A 545 2.40 0.18 13.18
N LYS A 546 2.13 -1.11 12.93
CA LYS A 546 1.13 -1.55 11.95
C LYS A 546 0.18 -2.61 12.55
N PRO A 547 -1.11 -2.63 12.15
CA PRO A 547 -2.08 -3.60 12.69
C PRO A 547 -1.71 -5.06 12.45
N SER A 548 -1.14 -5.38 11.28
CA SER A 548 -0.68 -6.72 10.93
C SER A 548 0.47 -7.18 11.82
N VAL A 549 1.40 -6.28 12.14
CA VAL A 549 2.55 -6.56 13.01
C VAL A 549 2.11 -6.76 14.45
N ALA A 550 1.19 -5.91 14.96
CA ALA A 550 0.60 -6.08 16.28
C ALA A 550 -0.07 -7.44 16.44
N LYS A 551 -0.86 -7.86 15.44
CA LYS A 551 -1.47 -9.19 15.43
C LYS A 551 -0.39 -10.26 15.55
N LEU A 552 0.60 -10.25 14.67
CA LEU A 552 1.65 -11.27 14.59
C LEU A 552 2.43 -11.39 15.91
N ILE A 553 2.81 -10.27 16.52
CA ILE A 553 3.46 -10.23 17.84
C ILE A 553 2.57 -10.91 18.89
N ALA A 554 1.28 -10.57 18.93
CA ALA A 554 0.34 -11.19 19.85
C ALA A 554 0.20 -12.70 19.61
N GLU A 555 0.17 -13.17 18.35
CA GLU A 555 0.06 -14.60 18.05
C GLU A 555 1.28 -15.36 18.56
N PHE A 556 2.49 -14.86 18.32
CA PHE A 556 3.72 -15.54 18.72
C PHE A 556 3.98 -15.50 20.22
N LEU A 557 3.74 -14.37 20.88
CA LEU A 557 3.93 -14.26 22.33
C LEU A 557 2.87 -15.02 23.12
N SER A 558 1.65 -15.14 22.59
CA SER A 558 0.57 -15.90 23.22
C SER A 558 0.55 -17.40 22.85
N GLY A 559 1.34 -17.83 21.88
CA GLY A 559 1.24 -19.18 21.30
C GLY A 559 -0.13 -19.42 20.64
N GLY A 560 -0.70 -18.38 20.03
CA GLY A 560 -2.02 -18.35 19.40
C GLY A 560 -3.20 -18.22 20.38
N ARG A 561 -2.95 -18.10 21.69
CA ARG A 561 -3.99 -18.02 22.72
C ARG A 561 -4.20 -16.58 23.17
N MET A 562 -4.85 -15.79 22.32
CA MET A 562 -5.20 -14.39 22.62
C MET A 562 -6.71 -14.14 22.51
N ARG A 563 -7.16 -13.09 23.19
CA ARG A 563 -8.52 -12.56 23.10
C ARG A 563 -8.52 -11.27 22.31
N PHE A 564 -9.68 -10.92 21.80
CA PHE A 564 -9.89 -9.69 21.05
C PHE A 564 -10.78 -8.74 21.85
N ARG A 565 -10.34 -7.49 21.99
CA ARG A 565 -11.12 -6.40 22.57
C ARG A 565 -11.22 -5.26 21.57
N LYS A 566 -12.43 -4.71 21.40
CA LYS A 566 -12.64 -3.46 20.64
C LYS A 566 -12.24 -2.28 21.54
N GLY A 567 -11.46 -1.34 21.01
CA GLY A 567 -11.16 -0.06 21.68
C GLY A 567 -11.86 1.11 21.00
N GLN A 568 -11.50 2.35 21.35
CA GLN A 568 -12.07 3.55 20.71
C GLN A 568 -11.88 3.62 19.18
N SER A 569 -10.77 3.08 18.67
CA SER A 569 -10.49 3.05 17.23
C SER A 569 -11.03 1.78 16.58
N ARG A 570 -11.73 1.92 15.46
CA ARG A 570 -12.16 0.78 14.62
C ARG A 570 -11.08 0.29 13.66
N ALA A 571 -10.01 1.08 13.48
CA ALA A 571 -8.94 0.79 12.53
C ALA A 571 -7.82 -0.07 13.14
N VAL A 572 -7.73 -0.11 14.47
CA VAL A 572 -6.77 -0.94 15.22
C VAL A 572 -7.50 -1.80 16.25
N GLN A 573 -7.00 -3.01 16.49
CA GLN A 573 -7.60 -3.97 17.41
C GLN A 573 -6.72 -4.16 18.64
N ILE A 574 -7.33 -4.52 19.78
CA ILE A 574 -6.60 -4.86 21.01
C ILE A 574 -6.57 -6.38 21.13
N TYR A 575 -5.36 -6.94 21.14
CA TYR A 575 -5.11 -8.35 21.36
C TYR A 575 -4.64 -8.55 22.80
N GLU A 576 -5.40 -9.33 23.58
CA GLU A 576 -5.15 -9.50 25.01
C GLU A 576 -4.72 -10.93 25.33
N PHE A 577 -3.65 -11.08 26.10
CA PHE A 577 -3.13 -12.38 26.55
C PHE A 577 -2.31 -12.23 27.82
N ASN A 578 -2.05 -13.34 28.51
CA ASN A 578 -1.18 -13.35 29.68
C ASN A 578 0.22 -13.78 29.27
N ALA A 579 1.22 -13.06 29.73
CA ALA A 579 2.62 -13.42 29.57
C ALA A 579 3.42 -13.02 30.81
N TYR A 580 4.50 -13.76 31.08
CA TYR A 580 5.50 -13.31 32.04
C TYR A 580 6.16 -12.07 31.46
N PHE A 581 6.01 -10.90 32.08
CA PHE A 581 6.62 -9.67 31.60
C PHE A 581 7.97 -9.48 32.33
N PRO A 582 9.12 -9.65 31.65
CA PRO A 582 10.42 -9.67 32.31
C PRO A 582 10.71 -8.42 33.16
N PRO A 583 10.39 -7.19 32.72
CA PRO A 583 10.68 -6.01 33.53
C PRO A 583 9.86 -5.91 34.83
N ALA A 584 8.67 -6.51 34.88
CA ALA A 584 7.86 -6.56 36.10
C ALA A 584 8.15 -7.80 36.95
N HIS A 585 8.97 -8.74 36.47
CA HIS A 585 9.27 -10.02 37.10
C HIS A 585 8.05 -10.87 37.50
N GLN A 586 6.91 -10.69 36.84
CA GLN A 586 5.65 -11.36 37.16
C GLN A 586 4.79 -11.61 35.92
N GLN A 587 3.69 -12.34 36.10
CA GLN A 587 2.66 -12.47 35.07
C GLN A 587 1.91 -11.15 34.92
N CYS A 588 1.76 -10.68 33.70
CA CYS A 588 1.01 -9.48 33.36
C CYS A 588 -0.04 -9.78 32.32
N ARG A 589 -1.08 -8.95 32.30
CA ARG A 589 -2.04 -8.90 31.20
C ARG A 589 -1.47 -7.99 30.12
N ILE A 590 -1.15 -8.57 28.98
CA ILE A 590 -0.66 -7.84 27.81
C ILE A 590 -1.86 -7.33 27.02
N MET A 591 -1.83 -6.05 26.63
CA MET A 591 -2.76 -5.40 25.72
C MET A 591 -1.98 -4.92 24.50
N GLN A 592 -1.94 -5.71 23.44
CA GLN A 592 -1.22 -5.40 22.21
C GLN A 592 -2.13 -4.66 21.24
N THR A 593 -1.70 -3.51 20.73
CA THR A 593 -2.36 -2.73 19.68
C THR A 593 -1.31 -2.16 18.71
N SER A 594 -1.71 -1.25 17.81
CA SER A 594 -0.81 -0.55 16.90
C SER A 594 -1.16 0.91 16.67
N THR A 595 -0.23 1.66 16.07
CA THR A 595 -0.54 2.89 15.33
C THR A 595 -1.04 2.54 13.90
N ILE A 596 -1.17 3.56 13.04
CA ILE A 596 -1.45 3.41 11.59
C ILE A 596 -0.41 4.24 10.80
N GLY A 597 0.84 4.24 11.27
CA GLY A 597 1.91 5.16 10.83
C GLY A 597 2.16 6.30 11.83
N HIS A 598 2.64 7.45 11.33
CA HIS A 598 2.91 8.63 12.15
C HIS A 598 1.65 9.13 12.86
N VAL A 599 1.81 9.49 14.13
CA VAL A 599 0.73 10.02 14.96
C VAL A 599 0.59 11.52 14.73
N PHE A 600 1.73 12.22 14.58
CA PHE A 600 1.78 13.65 14.37
C PHE A 600 2.45 14.03 13.04
N GLY A 601 1.96 15.13 12.47
CA GLY A 601 2.63 15.91 11.43
C GLY A 601 3.16 17.22 12.02
N LEU A 602 4.03 17.92 11.30
CA LEU A 602 4.61 19.19 11.74
C LEU A 602 4.08 20.36 10.91
N ASP A 603 3.61 21.42 11.58
CA ASP A 603 3.17 22.66 10.94
C ASP A 603 3.61 23.89 11.76
N PHE A 604 3.47 25.08 11.19
CA PHE A 604 3.68 26.34 11.89
C PHE A 604 2.57 26.58 12.93
N LYS A 605 2.91 27.17 14.09
CA LYS A 605 1.89 27.49 15.12
C LYS A 605 0.92 28.58 14.66
N ASP A 606 1.41 29.56 13.90
CA ASP A 606 0.62 30.72 13.45
C ASP A 606 0.44 30.68 11.92
N ASN A 607 -0.79 30.38 11.51
CA ASN A 607 -1.19 30.22 10.11
C ASN A 607 -1.67 31.53 9.45
N ARG A 608 -1.48 32.69 10.10
CA ARG A 608 -1.81 33.97 9.50
C ARG A 608 -0.85 34.33 8.36
N PRO A 609 -1.34 35.07 7.33
CA PRO A 609 -0.46 35.61 6.29
C PRO A 609 0.58 36.56 6.90
N LYS A 610 1.85 36.35 6.57
CA LYS A 610 2.99 37.16 7.00
C LYS A 610 4.06 37.21 5.91
N ASP A 611 5.10 38.04 6.10
CA ASP A 611 6.22 38.05 5.15
C ASP A 611 6.88 36.67 5.12
N ILE A 612 7.38 36.26 3.94
CA ILE A 612 7.98 34.94 3.78
C ILE A 612 9.23 34.79 4.66
N ALA A 613 10.00 35.85 4.88
CA ALA A 613 11.20 35.79 5.71
C ALA A 613 10.88 35.53 7.19
N GLU A 614 9.74 36.01 7.68
CA GLU A 614 9.35 35.82 9.09
C GLU A 614 9.14 34.34 9.45
N LEU A 615 8.85 33.49 8.47
CA LEU A 615 8.65 32.05 8.66
C LEU A 615 9.91 31.31 9.16
N PHE A 616 11.11 31.88 9.01
CA PHE A 616 12.34 31.27 9.55
C PHE A 616 12.28 31.16 11.08
N HIS A 617 11.76 32.20 11.73
CA HIS A 617 11.73 32.32 13.19
C HIS A 617 10.40 31.88 13.80
N ASP A 618 9.42 31.53 12.96
CA ASP A 618 8.15 31.04 13.45
C ASP A 618 8.30 29.72 14.21
N PRO A 619 7.61 29.56 15.35
CA PRO A 619 7.62 28.32 16.09
C PRO A 619 6.78 27.26 15.37
N CYS A 620 7.31 26.04 15.29
CA CYS A 620 6.60 24.87 14.79
C CYS A 620 5.82 24.16 15.91
N LYS A 621 4.80 23.39 15.56
CA LYS A 621 4.01 22.56 16.46
C LYS A 621 3.69 21.24 15.79
N LYS A 622 3.80 20.15 16.56
CA LYS A 622 3.25 18.85 16.19
C LYS A 622 1.72 18.91 16.23
N THR A 623 1.09 18.51 15.14
CA THR A 623 -0.36 18.47 14.94
C THR A 623 -0.78 17.05 14.68
N ILE A 624 -1.92 16.63 15.23
CA ILE A 624 -2.41 15.26 15.03
C ILE A 624 -2.68 15.05 13.55
N GLU A 625 -2.14 13.98 12.98
CA GLU A 625 -2.37 13.64 11.58
C GLU A 625 -3.85 13.41 11.30
N ASP A 626 -4.25 13.76 10.08
CA ASP A 626 -5.64 13.67 9.63
C ASP A 626 -6.18 12.23 9.73
N SER A 627 -5.33 11.25 9.43
CA SER A 627 -5.62 9.81 9.55
C SER A 627 -5.79 9.40 11.01
N THR A 628 -4.90 9.85 11.90
CA THR A 628 -4.91 9.58 13.34
C THR A 628 -6.17 10.13 14.00
N ALA A 629 -6.55 11.37 13.67
CA ALA A 629 -7.77 12.01 14.16
C ALA A 629 -9.04 11.29 13.66
N LYS A 630 -9.15 11.04 12.35
CA LYS A 630 -10.30 10.35 11.75
C LYS A 630 -10.53 8.95 12.33
N ASN A 631 -9.46 8.25 12.66
CA ASN A 631 -9.51 6.91 13.22
C ASN A 631 -9.56 6.87 14.76
N ARG A 632 -9.69 8.01 15.46
CA ARG A 632 -9.75 8.11 16.93
C ARG A 632 -8.59 7.40 17.65
N ILE A 633 -7.40 7.49 17.08
CA ILE A 633 -6.20 6.79 17.60
C ILE A 633 -5.69 7.43 18.89
N VAL A 634 -5.86 8.75 19.04
CA VAL A 634 -5.49 9.47 20.27
C VAL A 634 -6.32 8.96 21.44
N GLU A 635 -7.64 8.92 21.29
CA GLU A 635 -8.55 8.43 22.33
C GLU A 635 -8.32 6.95 22.62
N HIS A 636 -7.95 6.17 21.60
CA HIS A 636 -7.59 4.77 21.76
C HIS A 636 -6.36 4.57 22.66
N PHE A 637 -5.29 5.33 22.43
CA PHE A 637 -4.11 5.26 23.29
C PHE A 637 -4.37 5.82 24.69
N GLN A 638 -5.11 6.92 24.81
CA GLN A 638 -5.45 7.50 26.12
C GLN A 638 -6.29 6.52 26.97
N GLU A 639 -7.26 5.83 26.38
CA GLU A 639 -8.05 4.78 27.04
C GLU A 639 -7.16 3.64 27.54
N LEU A 640 -6.31 3.10 26.67
CA LEU A 640 -5.42 1.99 27.02
C LEU A 640 -4.36 2.38 28.04
N ALA A 641 -3.80 3.57 27.92
CA ALA A 641 -2.79 4.09 28.84
C ALA A 641 -3.38 4.38 30.23
N ALA A 642 -4.66 4.76 30.32
CA ALA A 642 -5.34 4.93 31.60
C ALA A 642 -5.52 3.61 32.37
N GLU A 643 -5.49 2.48 31.68
CA GLU A 643 -5.58 1.15 32.29
C GLU A 643 -4.21 0.50 32.54
N ALA A 644 -3.14 0.93 31.84
CA ALA A 644 -1.86 0.24 31.81
C ALA A 644 -0.88 0.73 32.88
N ASP A 645 -0.14 -0.19 33.49
CA ASP A 645 0.95 0.09 34.42
C ASP A 645 2.30 0.27 33.69
N TYR A 646 2.45 -0.42 32.55
CA TYR A 646 3.67 -0.46 31.74
C TYR A 646 3.37 -0.19 30.26
N LEU A 647 4.34 0.39 29.56
CA LEU A 647 4.31 0.60 28.12
C LEU A 647 5.51 -0.11 27.48
N ALA A 648 5.28 -0.92 26.46
CA ALA A 648 6.33 -1.53 25.65
C ALA A 648 6.14 -1.19 24.17
N LEU A 649 7.16 -0.60 23.58
CA LEU A 649 7.12 0.00 22.24
C LEU A 649 7.75 -0.96 21.21
N TRP A 650 6.98 -1.31 20.18
CA TRP A 650 7.28 -2.31 19.15
C TRP A 650 7.25 -1.69 17.74
N LEU A 651 7.81 -0.48 17.61
CA LEU A 651 7.91 0.25 16.34
C LEU A 651 9.12 -0.27 15.55
N ASP A 652 9.20 0.01 14.24
CA ASP A 652 10.35 -0.38 13.42
C ASP A 652 11.67 0.18 14.03
N CYS A 653 12.79 -0.55 13.97
CA CYS A 653 14.03 -0.20 14.69
C CYS A 653 14.94 0.75 13.90
N ASP A 654 14.35 1.84 13.39
CA ASP A 654 15.06 2.95 12.77
C ASP A 654 14.78 4.28 13.50
N LYS A 655 15.39 5.38 13.03
CA LYS A 655 15.24 6.70 13.64
C LYS A 655 13.78 7.21 13.60
N GLU A 656 13.03 6.88 12.55
CA GLU A 656 11.63 7.27 12.43
C GLU A 656 10.76 6.49 13.42
N GLY A 657 11.02 5.19 13.58
CA GLY A 657 10.36 4.37 14.59
C GLY A 657 10.66 4.84 16.02
N GLU A 658 11.89 5.29 16.31
CA GLU A 658 12.20 5.98 17.57
C GLU A 658 11.43 7.30 17.70
N ASN A 659 11.31 8.10 16.65
CA ASN A 659 10.49 9.32 16.70
C ASN A 659 9.02 8.98 17.04
N ILE A 660 8.42 7.99 16.38
CA ILE A 660 7.06 7.50 16.65
C ILE A 660 6.93 6.94 18.07
N CYS A 661 7.96 6.30 18.62
CA CYS A 661 7.99 5.89 20.03
C CYS A 661 7.69 7.08 20.95
N PHE A 662 8.37 8.22 20.75
CA PHE A 662 8.15 9.42 21.55
C PHE A 662 6.80 10.11 21.26
N GLU A 663 6.25 9.95 20.06
CA GLU A 663 4.88 10.37 19.76
C GLU A 663 3.86 9.58 20.57
N VAL A 664 3.99 8.25 20.61
CA VAL A 664 3.12 7.36 21.41
C VAL A 664 3.28 7.66 22.90
N ILE A 665 4.52 7.85 23.39
CA ILE A 665 4.78 8.23 24.79
C ILE A 665 4.02 9.52 25.14
N SER A 666 4.01 10.52 24.25
CA SER A 666 3.28 11.77 24.49
C SER A 666 1.76 11.63 24.56
N LEU A 667 1.20 10.53 24.04
CA LEU A 667 -0.23 10.21 24.18
C LEU A 667 -0.55 9.38 25.43
N CYS A 668 0.47 8.78 26.05
CA CYS A 668 0.37 7.85 27.18
C CYS A 668 0.91 8.49 28.49
N GLU A 669 0.63 9.78 28.72
CA GLU A 669 1.25 10.56 29.81
C GLU A 669 1.01 10.01 31.23
N ASN A 670 -0.01 9.17 31.43
CA ASN A 670 -0.34 8.56 32.71
C ASN A 670 0.65 7.45 33.13
N ILE A 671 1.48 6.94 32.21
CA ILE A 671 2.46 5.88 32.47
C ILE A 671 3.80 6.52 32.87
N GLN A 672 4.35 6.11 34.01
CA GLN A 672 5.63 6.61 34.51
C GLN A 672 6.80 6.24 33.57
N ARG A 673 7.78 7.13 33.41
CA ARG A 673 8.88 6.96 32.44
C ARG A 673 9.71 5.70 32.68
N GLU A 674 9.92 5.34 33.94
CA GLU A 674 10.60 4.12 34.37
C GLU A 674 9.89 2.83 33.95
N ASN A 675 8.60 2.90 33.60
CA ASN A 675 7.78 1.79 33.15
C ASN A 675 7.62 1.73 31.62
N ILE A 676 8.40 2.54 30.88
CA ILE A 676 8.40 2.58 29.41
C ILE A 676 9.60 1.82 28.85
N TYR A 677 9.33 0.85 28.00
CA TYR A 677 10.31 -0.08 27.44
C TYR A 677 10.27 -0.09 25.91
N ARG A 678 11.38 -0.49 25.30
CA ARG A 678 11.56 -0.55 23.84
C ARG A 678 12.00 -1.94 23.42
N ALA A 679 11.24 -2.59 22.55
CA ALA A 679 11.63 -3.85 21.94
C ALA A 679 12.58 -3.59 20.76
N GLN A 680 13.64 -4.37 20.62
CA GLN A 680 14.56 -4.30 19.48
C GLN A 680 14.51 -5.61 18.71
N PHE A 681 14.11 -5.54 17.44
CA PHE A 681 13.99 -6.70 16.56
C PHE A 681 14.28 -6.30 15.11
N SER A 682 14.66 -7.27 14.29
CA SER A 682 15.11 -7.09 12.92
C SER A 682 14.33 -7.88 11.87
N ALA A 683 13.63 -8.93 12.29
CA ALA A 683 12.62 -9.61 11.51
C ALA A 683 11.41 -10.01 12.35
N LEU A 684 10.31 -10.25 11.64
CA LEU A 684 9.02 -10.64 12.21
C LEU A 684 8.91 -12.17 12.32
N THR A 685 9.85 -12.79 13.02
CA THR A 685 9.88 -14.25 13.26
C THR A 685 9.65 -14.57 14.73
N GLU A 686 9.08 -15.75 15.01
CA GLU A 686 8.75 -16.15 16.39
C GLU A 686 9.97 -16.16 17.35
N PRO A 687 11.14 -16.76 17.00
CA PRO A 687 12.29 -16.77 17.90
C PRO A 687 12.80 -15.37 18.21
N GLU A 688 12.80 -14.49 17.21
CA GLU A 688 13.33 -13.14 17.33
C GLU A 688 12.42 -12.23 18.13
N LEU A 689 11.11 -12.27 17.88
CA LEU A 689 10.15 -11.48 18.65
C LEU A 689 10.08 -11.94 20.10
N LYS A 690 10.20 -13.25 20.39
CA LYS A 690 10.36 -13.74 21.77
C LYS A 690 11.68 -13.28 22.40
N GLY A 691 12.77 -13.30 21.63
CA GLY A 691 14.06 -12.77 22.05
C GLY A 691 13.99 -11.28 22.43
N ALA A 692 13.34 -10.47 21.60
CA ALA A 692 13.12 -9.04 21.84
C ALA A 692 12.24 -8.78 23.07
N PHE A 693 11.16 -9.55 23.25
CA PHE A 693 10.29 -9.45 24.43
C PHE A 693 11.02 -9.79 25.73
N ASN A 694 11.98 -10.73 25.68
CA ASN A 694 12.78 -11.12 26.84
C ASN A 694 13.91 -10.11 27.17
N ASN A 695 14.31 -9.28 26.21
CA ASN A 695 15.46 -8.37 26.33
C ASN A 695 15.05 -6.91 26.01
N LEU A 696 14.00 -6.42 26.64
CA LEU A 696 13.49 -5.07 26.42
C LEU A 696 14.48 -4.00 26.90
N GLY A 697 14.75 -3.02 26.03
CA GLY A 697 15.59 -1.85 26.31
C GLY A 697 14.78 -0.59 26.67
N ARG A 698 15.40 0.57 26.48
CA ARG A 698 14.77 1.90 26.67
C ARG A 698 14.71 2.64 25.32
N PRO A 699 13.66 3.45 25.08
CA PRO A 699 13.59 4.28 23.87
C PRO A 699 14.66 5.39 23.89
N ASP A 700 15.18 5.76 22.73
CA ASP A 700 16.31 6.69 22.58
C ASP A 700 15.82 8.07 22.10
N LYS A 701 15.86 9.04 23.02
CA LYS A 701 15.38 10.41 22.75
C LYS A 701 16.26 11.15 21.74
N LEU A 702 17.56 10.87 21.69
CA LEU A 702 18.48 11.56 20.80
C LEU A 702 18.21 11.20 19.34
N GLN A 703 17.89 9.93 19.07
CA GLN A 703 17.45 9.46 17.76
C GLN A 703 16.15 10.16 17.33
N ALA A 704 15.18 10.26 18.24
CA ALA A 704 13.93 10.97 17.98
C ALA A 704 14.15 12.47 17.72
N GLN A 705 15.02 13.13 18.48
CA GLN A 705 15.37 14.55 18.31
C GLN A 705 16.08 14.83 16.98
N SER A 706 16.92 13.90 16.51
CA SER A 706 17.54 13.97 15.18
C SER A 706 16.49 14.05 14.07
N VAL A 707 15.44 13.23 14.15
CA VAL A 707 14.31 13.27 13.22
C VAL A 707 13.52 14.57 13.35
N ASP A 708 13.24 15.03 14.57
CA ASP A 708 12.54 16.30 14.79
C ASP A 708 13.33 17.50 14.21
N ALA A 709 14.65 17.54 14.37
CA ALA A 709 15.51 18.57 13.77
C ALA A 709 15.38 18.58 12.24
N ARG A 710 15.48 17.39 11.62
CA ARG A 710 15.36 17.21 10.18
C ARG A 710 13.99 17.65 9.66
N GLN A 711 12.90 17.23 10.32
CA GLN A 711 11.53 17.61 9.94
C GLN A 711 11.30 19.12 10.05
N GLU A 712 11.81 19.76 11.11
CA GLU A 712 11.69 21.22 11.30
C GLU A 712 12.45 22.01 10.22
N LEU A 713 13.68 21.59 9.90
CA LEU A 713 14.47 22.18 8.83
C LEU A 713 13.80 22.00 7.46
N ASP A 714 13.34 20.79 7.14
CA ASP A 714 12.66 20.48 5.88
C ASP A 714 11.36 21.30 5.73
N LEU A 715 10.56 21.46 6.79
CA LEU A 715 9.35 22.29 6.79
C LEU A 715 9.69 23.77 6.55
N LYS A 716 10.57 24.35 7.35
CA LYS A 716 10.90 25.78 7.29
C LYS A 716 11.51 26.14 5.95
N ILE A 717 12.62 25.49 5.60
CA ILE A 717 13.36 25.78 4.37
C ILE A 717 12.50 25.46 3.14
N GLY A 718 11.86 24.29 3.13
CA GLY A 718 11.02 23.86 2.02
C GLY A 718 9.86 24.81 1.76
N CYS A 719 9.11 25.20 2.79
CA CYS A 719 7.96 26.08 2.66
C CYS A 719 8.35 27.50 2.21
N ILE A 720 9.44 28.04 2.75
CA ILE A 720 9.93 29.39 2.44
C ILE A 720 10.32 29.53 0.97
N PHE A 721 11.23 28.68 0.47
CA PHE A 721 11.65 28.74 -0.93
C PHE A 721 10.54 28.34 -1.89
N THR A 722 9.69 27.37 -1.51
CA THR A 722 8.51 27.00 -2.31
C THR A 722 7.54 28.18 -2.46
N ARG A 723 7.22 28.88 -1.37
CA ARG A 723 6.32 30.06 -1.42
C ARG A 723 6.92 31.17 -2.27
N LEU A 724 8.22 31.43 -2.14
CA LEU A 724 8.91 32.44 -2.95
C LEU A 724 8.83 32.11 -4.45
N MET A 725 9.25 30.90 -4.84
CA MET A 725 9.26 30.48 -6.25
C MET A 725 7.86 30.39 -6.82
N THR A 726 6.90 29.87 -6.04
CA THR A 726 5.51 29.76 -6.48
C THR A 726 4.88 31.13 -6.71
N ARG A 727 5.05 32.09 -5.79
CA ARG A 727 4.50 33.45 -5.95
C ARG A 727 5.08 34.17 -7.16
N GLN A 728 6.36 33.98 -7.45
CA GLN A 728 7.03 34.68 -8.53
C GLN A 728 6.81 34.02 -9.91
N TYR A 729 6.95 32.69 -9.99
CA TYR A 729 7.13 31.99 -11.26
C TYR A 729 6.05 30.97 -11.61
N LEU A 730 5.08 30.67 -10.74
CA LEU A 730 4.04 29.68 -11.07
C LEU A 730 3.27 30.05 -12.34
N ARG A 731 2.88 31.32 -12.48
CA ARG A 731 2.15 31.80 -13.65
C ARG A 731 2.98 31.63 -14.94
N TYR A 732 4.25 31.99 -14.89
CA TYR A 732 5.17 31.77 -16.01
C TYR A 732 5.30 30.28 -16.34
N ALA A 733 5.43 29.42 -15.33
CA ALA A 733 5.55 27.98 -15.54
C ALA A 733 4.29 27.38 -16.21
N VAL A 734 3.10 27.79 -15.76
CA VAL A 734 1.82 27.38 -16.36
C VAL A 734 1.70 27.89 -17.80
N ASP A 735 2.00 29.16 -18.03
CA ASP A 735 1.79 29.83 -19.32
C ASP A 735 2.82 29.39 -20.38
N LYS A 736 4.11 29.35 -20.01
CA LYS A 736 5.23 29.10 -20.95
C LYS A 736 5.52 27.63 -21.16
N PHE A 737 5.37 26.77 -20.15
CA PHE A 737 5.61 25.33 -20.27
C PHE A 737 4.33 24.51 -20.48
N ARG A 738 3.16 25.16 -20.59
CA ARG A 738 1.83 24.53 -20.81
C ARG A 738 1.41 23.54 -19.70
N LEU A 739 1.88 23.73 -18.48
CA LEU A 739 1.58 22.85 -17.34
C LEU A 739 0.33 23.32 -16.60
N ARG A 740 -0.85 23.11 -17.18
CA ARG A 740 -2.13 23.66 -16.65
C ARG A 740 -2.51 23.17 -15.25
N ASP A 741 -2.03 22.00 -14.86
CA ASP A 741 -2.33 21.39 -13.55
C ASP A 741 -1.24 21.68 -12.50
N GLN A 742 -0.21 22.47 -12.84
CA GLN A 742 0.84 22.83 -11.89
C GLN A 742 0.30 23.83 -10.86
N THR A 743 0.35 23.48 -9.57
CA THR A 743 -0.16 24.31 -8.48
C THR A 743 0.94 24.93 -7.61
N CYS A 744 2.15 24.39 -7.64
CA CYS A 744 3.29 24.90 -6.88
C CYS A 744 4.62 24.66 -7.60
N LEU A 745 5.61 25.50 -7.32
CA LEU A 745 7.02 25.28 -7.67
C LEU A 745 7.77 24.95 -6.40
N SER A 746 7.71 23.68 -6.01
CA SER A 746 8.26 23.21 -4.75
C SER A 746 9.78 23.12 -4.77
N TYR A 747 10.41 23.74 -3.80
CA TYR A 747 11.81 23.55 -3.45
C TYR A 747 11.89 22.56 -2.29
N GLY A 748 12.86 21.65 -2.33
CA GLY A 748 13.19 20.83 -1.18
C GLY A 748 14.69 20.56 -1.12
N PRO A 749 15.32 20.68 0.06
CA PRO A 749 16.76 20.58 0.21
C PRO A 749 17.35 19.22 -0.24
N CYS A 750 16.55 18.14 -0.30
CA CYS A 750 16.93 16.86 -0.92
C CYS A 750 16.52 16.74 -2.40
N GLN A 751 15.35 17.25 -2.75
CA GLN A 751 14.76 17.07 -4.08
C GLN A 751 15.48 17.91 -5.13
N THR A 752 15.93 19.12 -4.77
CA THR A 752 16.65 20.01 -5.69
C THR A 752 18.02 19.44 -6.08
N PRO A 753 18.87 18.92 -5.15
CA PRO A 753 20.08 18.18 -5.54
C PRO A 753 19.82 16.90 -6.34
N THR A 754 18.71 16.21 -6.07
CA THR A 754 18.33 15.03 -6.87
C THR A 754 18.03 15.41 -8.32
N LEU A 755 17.31 16.53 -8.53
CA LEU A 755 17.08 17.11 -9.86
C LEU A 755 18.41 17.55 -10.50
N TRP A 756 19.29 18.18 -9.73
CA TRP A 756 20.58 18.68 -10.21
C TRP A 756 21.42 17.58 -10.89
N PHE A 757 21.50 16.37 -10.33
CA PHE A 757 22.20 15.26 -10.99
C PHE A 757 21.67 14.94 -12.39
N CYS A 758 20.36 14.98 -12.57
CA CYS A 758 19.74 14.75 -13.87
C CYS A 758 20.05 15.90 -14.86
N VAL A 759 20.05 17.14 -14.37
CA VAL A 759 20.38 18.34 -15.15
C VAL A 759 21.85 18.38 -15.55
N GLU A 760 22.77 18.00 -14.67
CA GLU A 760 24.20 17.92 -15.00
C GLU A 760 24.46 16.87 -16.08
N ARG A 761 23.86 15.67 -15.96
CA ARG A 761 23.95 14.67 -17.04
C ARG A 761 23.40 15.20 -18.35
N HIS A 762 22.30 15.96 -18.33
CA HIS A 762 21.79 16.60 -19.53
C HIS A 762 22.81 17.57 -20.14
N LYS A 763 23.48 18.40 -19.33
CA LYS A 763 24.53 19.31 -19.82
C LYS A 763 25.74 18.56 -20.38
N GLU A 764 26.18 17.47 -19.74
CA GLU A 764 27.24 16.60 -20.26
C GLU A 764 26.91 16.08 -21.66
N ILE A 765 25.66 15.65 -21.87
CA ILE A 765 25.16 15.18 -23.17
C ILE A 765 25.16 16.30 -24.21
N GLN A 766 24.68 17.49 -23.85
CA GLN A 766 24.58 18.61 -24.80
C GLN A 766 25.96 19.17 -25.19
N ASN A 767 26.91 19.19 -24.25
CA ASN A 767 28.25 19.73 -24.48
C ASN A 767 29.22 18.72 -25.11
N PHE A 768 28.78 17.47 -25.32
CA PHE A 768 29.62 16.41 -25.84
C PHE A 768 30.01 16.63 -27.31
N GLN A 769 31.30 16.59 -27.59
CA GLN A 769 31.84 16.67 -28.95
C GLN A 769 32.20 15.27 -29.44
N ARG A 770 31.52 14.81 -30.50
CA ARG A 770 31.82 13.55 -31.16
C ARG A 770 33.19 13.61 -31.82
N GLN A 771 34.00 12.58 -31.58
CA GLN A 771 35.31 12.38 -32.19
C GLN A 771 35.30 11.01 -32.86
N GLU A 772 35.77 10.92 -34.10
CA GLU A 772 35.92 9.64 -34.79
C GLU A 772 37.12 8.90 -34.21
N PHE A 773 36.94 7.61 -33.93
CA PHE A 773 38.03 6.71 -33.59
C PHE A 773 37.93 5.43 -34.42
N PHE A 774 39.05 4.76 -34.54
CA PHE A 774 39.20 3.56 -35.34
C PHE A 774 39.56 2.39 -34.43
N LYS A 775 38.87 1.26 -34.64
CA LYS A 775 39.08 -0.02 -33.96
C LYS A 775 39.50 -1.06 -34.99
N PRO A 776 40.81 -1.28 -35.17
CA PRO A 776 41.28 -2.41 -35.96
C PRO A 776 40.81 -3.72 -35.34
N LYS A 777 40.44 -4.67 -36.19
CA LYS A 777 40.10 -6.04 -35.79
C LYS A 777 40.66 -7.04 -36.78
N ALA A 778 40.89 -8.26 -36.31
CA ALA A 778 41.41 -9.34 -37.13
C ALA A 778 40.61 -10.63 -36.92
N SER A 779 40.20 -11.29 -38.00
CA SER A 779 39.65 -12.64 -37.98
C SER A 779 40.79 -13.62 -38.24
N ILE A 780 41.07 -14.48 -37.27
CA ILE A 780 42.17 -15.44 -37.33
C ILE A 780 41.62 -16.84 -37.12
N THR A 781 42.01 -17.77 -37.98
CA THR A 781 41.58 -19.18 -37.88
C THR A 781 42.49 -19.94 -36.93
N LEU A 782 41.88 -20.54 -35.91
CA LEU A 782 42.52 -21.45 -34.98
C LEU A 782 41.85 -22.83 -35.08
N GLU A 783 42.58 -23.83 -35.56
CA GLU A 783 42.06 -25.21 -35.77
C GLU A 783 40.72 -25.30 -36.54
N GLY A 784 40.52 -24.42 -37.52
CA GLY A 784 39.30 -24.36 -38.32
C GLY A 784 38.20 -23.46 -37.75
N TRP A 785 38.37 -22.91 -36.55
CA TRP A 785 37.45 -21.94 -35.96
C TRP A 785 37.92 -20.50 -36.22
N PRO A 786 37.11 -19.65 -36.89
CA PRO A 786 37.40 -18.22 -37.00
C PRO A 786 37.14 -17.54 -35.66
N LEU A 787 38.16 -16.86 -35.12
CA LEU A 787 38.06 -16.04 -33.91
C LEU A 787 38.31 -14.58 -34.26
N GLU A 788 37.51 -13.68 -33.70
CA GLU A 788 37.65 -12.24 -33.83
C GLU A 788 38.55 -11.70 -32.73
N PHE A 789 39.67 -11.09 -33.11
CA PHE A 789 40.63 -10.48 -32.19
C PHE A 789 40.46 -8.96 -32.22
N ASP A 790 40.39 -8.36 -31.03
CA ASP A 790 40.39 -6.92 -30.84
C ASP A 790 41.83 -6.39 -30.87
N TRP A 791 42.04 -5.18 -31.36
CA TRP A 791 43.35 -4.55 -31.29
C TRP A 791 43.78 -4.32 -29.83
N LEU A 792 45.03 -4.61 -29.50
CA LEU A 792 45.51 -4.57 -28.10
C LEU A 792 45.47 -3.16 -27.51
N GLU A 793 45.59 -2.12 -28.34
CA GLU A 793 45.45 -0.71 -27.94
C GLU A 793 43.99 -0.23 -27.84
N ASP A 794 43.00 -1.12 -28.05
CA ASP A 794 41.55 -0.87 -28.13
C ASP A 794 41.13 0.04 -29.29
N HIS A 795 41.59 1.30 -29.33
CA HIS A 795 41.23 2.26 -30.39
C HIS A 795 42.28 3.35 -30.61
N THR A 796 42.22 4.04 -31.75
CA THR A 796 43.05 5.23 -32.04
C THR A 796 42.25 6.32 -32.74
N PHE A 797 42.65 7.57 -32.53
CA PHE A 797 42.13 8.75 -33.24
C PHE A 797 43.00 9.11 -34.46
N ASP A 798 44.13 8.42 -34.67
CA ASP A 798 45.08 8.70 -35.75
C ASP A 798 44.73 7.93 -37.03
N ALA A 799 44.07 8.63 -37.96
CA ALA A 799 43.71 8.08 -39.27
C ALA A 799 44.94 7.69 -40.13
N GLY A 800 46.10 8.34 -39.94
CA GLY A 800 47.32 8.04 -40.68
C GLY A 800 47.95 6.70 -40.26
N ARG A 801 47.91 6.40 -38.96
CA ARG A 801 48.31 5.09 -38.43
C ARG A 801 47.43 3.97 -39.00
N ILE A 802 46.13 4.21 -39.12
CA ILE A 802 45.17 3.24 -39.67
C ILE A 802 45.39 2.97 -41.16
N GLN A 803 45.62 4.00 -41.97
CA GLN A 803 45.97 3.82 -43.39
C GLN A 803 47.24 2.97 -43.54
N THR A 804 48.24 3.22 -42.69
CA THR A 804 49.49 2.46 -42.66
C THR A 804 49.24 0.99 -42.27
N LEU A 805 48.39 0.75 -41.26
CA LEU A 805 48.02 -0.60 -40.84
C LEU A 805 47.25 -1.34 -41.94
N GLN A 806 46.25 -0.72 -42.58
CA GLN A 806 45.49 -1.33 -43.68
C GLN A 806 46.38 -1.71 -44.86
N ALA A 807 47.32 -0.85 -45.24
CA ALA A 807 48.30 -1.15 -46.30
C ALA A 807 49.21 -2.34 -45.95
N ARG A 808 49.61 -2.49 -44.69
CA ARG A 808 50.45 -3.60 -44.22
C ARG A 808 49.67 -4.89 -44.01
N ALA A 809 48.44 -4.79 -43.50
CA ALA A 809 47.60 -5.91 -43.11
C ALA A 809 46.92 -6.60 -44.31
N GLY A 810 46.58 -5.85 -45.37
CA GLY A 810 45.99 -6.42 -46.60
C GLY A 810 46.89 -7.44 -47.32
N ALA A 811 48.19 -7.47 -47.00
CA ALA A 811 49.15 -8.46 -47.52
C ALA A 811 49.48 -9.59 -46.51
N ALA A 812 49.05 -9.48 -45.25
CA ALA A 812 49.42 -10.40 -44.19
C ALA A 812 48.52 -11.64 -44.17
N LYS A 813 49.02 -12.77 -44.69
CA LYS A 813 48.31 -14.07 -44.66
C LYS A 813 48.52 -14.85 -43.35
N GLN A 814 49.46 -14.42 -42.52
CA GLN A 814 49.86 -15.12 -41.31
C GLN A 814 49.96 -14.17 -40.12
N ALA A 815 49.46 -14.61 -38.97
CA ALA A 815 49.67 -14.00 -37.68
C ALA A 815 50.72 -14.81 -36.91
N THR A 816 51.54 -14.16 -36.10
CA THR A 816 52.50 -14.85 -35.24
C THR A 816 52.05 -14.73 -33.80
N VAL A 817 51.89 -15.85 -33.09
CA VAL A 817 51.60 -15.85 -31.66
C VAL A 817 52.78 -15.20 -30.94
N LYS A 818 52.53 -14.09 -30.25
CA LYS A 818 53.53 -13.45 -29.37
C LYS A 818 53.55 -14.16 -28.04
N GLU A 819 52.40 -14.22 -27.38
CA GLU A 819 52.26 -14.85 -26.07
C GLU A 819 50.80 -15.21 -25.78
N LEU A 820 50.62 -16.15 -24.85
CA LEU A 820 49.34 -16.42 -24.19
C LEU A 820 49.47 -15.95 -22.74
N ARG A 821 48.96 -14.76 -22.45
CA ARG A 821 49.00 -14.20 -21.10
C ARG A 821 47.86 -14.80 -20.27
N THR A 822 48.21 -15.43 -19.15
CA THR A 822 47.24 -15.93 -18.17
C THR A 822 47.27 -15.01 -16.96
N THR A 823 46.13 -14.38 -16.65
CA THR A 823 45.97 -13.57 -15.45
C THR A 823 44.92 -14.23 -14.55
N PRO A 824 45.29 -14.73 -13.36
CA PRO A 824 44.31 -15.21 -12.41
C PRO A 824 43.46 -14.04 -11.93
N LYS A 825 42.13 -14.18 -12.02
CA LYS A 825 41.16 -13.21 -11.54
C LYS A 825 40.29 -13.86 -10.49
N THR A 826 39.91 -13.06 -9.51
CA THR A 826 38.96 -13.43 -8.46
C THR A 826 37.84 -12.42 -8.48
N LEU A 827 36.62 -12.88 -8.74
CA LEU A 827 35.43 -12.09 -8.58
C LEU A 827 34.85 -12.37 -7.20
N ARG A 828 34.88 -11.34 -6.37
CA ARG A 828 34.42 -11.41 -4.99
C ARG A 828 32.91 -11.64 -4.94
N LYS A 829 32.49 -12.52 -4.04
CA LYS A 829 31.08 -12.72 -3.72
C LYS A 829 30.41 -11.43 -3.21
N PRO A 830 29.09 -11.31 -3.35
CA PRO A 830 28.38 -10.14 -2.84
C PRO A 830 28.42 -10.08 -1.31
N VAL A 831 28.41 -8.86 -0.76
CA VAL A 831 28.12 -8.62 0.66
C VAL A 831 26.63 -8.80 0.95
N GLY A 832 26.24 -8.73 2.23
CA GLY A 832 24.84 -8.70 2.62
C GLY A 832 24.09 -7.58 1.90
N LEU A 833 22.85 -7.87 1.49
CA LEU A 833 22.07 -6.95 0.67
C LEU A 833 21.54 -5.79 1.51
N ASN A 834 21.83 -4.56 1.11
CA ASN A 834 21.27 -3.36 1.73
C ASN A 834 20.20 -2.71 0.81
N THR A 835 19.53 -1.65 1.30
CA THR A 835 18.43 -0.99 0.58
C THR A 835 18.89 -0.44 -0.77
N VAL A 836 20.01 0.30 -0.80
CA VAL A 836 20.54 0.92 -2.03
C VAL A 836 20.87 -0.14 -3.09
N GLN A 837 21.51 -1.25 -2.68
CA GLN A 837 21.82 -2.35 -3.60
C GLN A 837 20.55 -3.03 -4.12
N LEU A 838 19.55 -3.22 -3.26
CA LEU A 838 18.24 -3.77 -3.67
C LEU A 838 17.55 -2.85 -4.69
N LEU A 839 17.51 -1.54 -4.44
CA LEU A 839 16.91 -0.54 -5.35
C LEU A 839 17.61 -0.52 -6.71
N LYS A 840 18.96 -0.59 -6.72
CA LYS A 840 19.76 -0.65 -7.96
C LYS A 840 19.47 -1.91 -8.75
N ALA A 841 19.42 -3.07 -8.08
CA ALA A 841 19.10 -4.35 -8.70
C ALA A 841 17.66 -4.39 -9.23
N ALA A 842 16.72 -3.82 -8.48
CA ALA A 842 15.32 -3.77 -8.86
C ALA A 842 15.08 -2.91 -10.11
N SER A 843 15.75 -1.76 -10.20
CA SER A 843 15.68 -0.89 -11.38
C SER A 843 16.36 -1.50 -12.61
N THR A 844 17.60 -1.99 -12.48
CA THR A 844 18.38 -2.52 -13.62
C THR A 844 17.94 -3.91 -14.07
N GLY A 845 17.73 -4.85 -13.15
CA GLY A 845 17.47 -6.26 -13.45
C GLY A 845 16.00 -6.64 -13.39
N LEU A 846 15.19 -5.95 -12.57
CA LEU A 846 13.78 -6.31 -12.37
C LEU A 846 12.79 -5.34 -13.03
N GLY A 847 13.26 -4.21 -13.57
CA GLY A 847 12.39 -3.22 -14.21
C GLY A 847 11.37 -2.59 -13.26
N MET A 848 11.69 -2.48 -11.98
CA MET A 848 10.84 -1.86 -10.95
C MET A 848 11.38 -0.47 -10.59
N SER A 849 10.51 0.51 -10.41
CA SER A 849 10.96 1.79 -9.83
C SER A 849 11.39 1.61 -8.37
N PRO A 850 12.22 2.52 -7.83
CA PRO A 850 12.57 2.52 -6.41
C PRO A 850 11.35 2.44 -5.48
N VAL A 851 10.28 3.20 -5.74
CA VAL A 851 9.04 3.17 -4.94
C VAL A 851 8.31 1.85 -5.06
N GLN A 852 8.22 1.28 -6.25
CA GLN A 852 7.59 -0.02 -6.44
C GLN A 852 8.37 -1.12 -5.72
N CYS A 853 9.70 -1.08 -5.80
CA CYS A 853 10.59 -2.00 -5.09
C CYS A 853 10.31 -1.97 -3.58
N MET A 854 10.28 -0.79 -2.96
CA MET A 854 10.04 -0.68 -1.51
C MET A 854 8.63 -1.12 -1.12
N LYS A 855 7.59 -0.78 -1.88
CA LYS A 855 6.22 -1.25 -1.61
C LYS A 855 6.13 -2.78 -1.62
N VAL A 856 6.81 -3.42 -2.57
CA VAL A 856 6.86 -4.89 -2.66
C VAL A 856 7.68 -5.48 -1.50
N ALA A 857 8.84 -4.89 -1.19
CA ALA A 857 9.69 -5.33 -0.10
C ALA A 857 9.00 -5.21 1.27
N GLU A 858 8.28 -4.10 1.52
CA GLU A 858 7.47 -3.92 2.73
C GLU A 858 6.37 -4.96 2.85
N HIS A 859 5.72 -5.31 1.73
CA HIS A 859 4.73 -6.38 1.72
C HIS A 859 5.35 -7.75 2.04
N LEU A 860 6.53 -8.05 1.49
CA LEU A 860 7.28 -9.28 1.80
C LEU A 860 7.71 -9.34 3.28
N TYR A 861 8.17 -8.21 3.84
CA TYR A 861 8.55 -8.10 5.24
C TYR A 861 7.37 -8.30 6.18
N THR A 862 6.27 -7.57 5.96
CA THR A 862 5.05 -7.69 6.77
C THR A 862 4.37 -9.05 6.65
N SER A 863 4.66 -9.80 5.58
CA SER A 863 4.23 -11.20 5.40
C SER A 863 5.21 -12.23 5.97
N GLY A 864 6.34 -11.80 6.55
CA GLY A 864 7.34 -12.65 7.18
C GLY A 864 8.31 -13.38 6.23
N TYR A 865 8.37 -13.01 4.96
CA TYR A 865 9.26 -13.67 3.98
C TYR A 865 10.70 -13.16 4.01
N ILE A 866 10.92 -11.90 4.39
CA ILE A 866 12.23 -11.26 4.43
C ILE A 866 12.43 -10.46 5.72
N SER A 867 13.68 -10.18 6.08
CA SER A 867 14.03 -9.22 7.12
C SER A 867 13.70 -7.78 6.69
N TYR A 868 13.81 -6.83 7.62
CA TYR A 868 13.45 -5.44 7.37
C TYR A 868 14.16 -4.87 6.13
N PRO A 869 13.43 -4.28 5.16
CA PRO A 869 13.98 -3.94 3.85
C PRO A 869 14.64 -2.56 3.78
N ARG A 870 14.68 -1.82 4.89
CA ARG A 870 15.27 -0.47 5.00
C ARG A 870 16.47 -0.56 5.95
N THR A 871 17.62 -0.97 5.41
CA THR A 871 18.88 -1.18 6.13
C THR A 871 20.05 -0.70 5.30
N GLU A 872 20.97 0.04 5.92
CA GLU A 872 22.26 0.42 5.34
C GLU A 872 23.33 -0.66 5.57
N THR A 873 23.09 -1.54 6.53
CA THR A 873 24.00 -2.60 6.94
C THR A 873 24.16 -3.67 5.86
N THR A 874 25.41 -4.02 5.59
CA THR A 874 25.83 -5.03 4.60
C THR A 874 26.58 -6.19 5.24
N ARG A 875 26.84 -6.12 6.55
CA ARG A 875 27.50 -7.18 7.34
C ARG A 875 26.47 -7.81 8.28
N TYR A 876 26.40 -9.13 8.33
CA TYR A 876 25.57 -9.81 9.32
C TYR A 876 26.24 -9.72 10.70
N SER A 877 25.47 -9.55 11.77
CA SER A 877 26.03 -9.57 13.13
C SER A 877 26.56 -10.96 13.48
N ASP A 878 27.48 -11.05 14.43
CA ASP A 878 28.01 -12.35 14.89
C ASP A 878 26.95 -13.19 15.63
N THR A 879 25.86 -12.56 16.06
CA THR A 879 24.69 -13.19 16.69
C THR A 879 23.62 -13.63 15.68
N PHE A 880 23.74 -13.25 14.40
CA PHE A 880 22.75 -13.58 13.38
C PHE A 880 22.83 -15.07 12.99
N ASP A 881 21.71 -15.80 13.08
CA ASP A 881 21.65 -17.23 12.78
C ASP A 881 21.55 -17.49 11.26
N LEU A 882 22.69 -17.37 10.58
CA LEU A 882 22.85 -17.67 9.15
C LEU A 882 22.46 -19.11 8.82
N HIS A 883 22.68 -20.05 9.75
CA HIS A 883 22.42 -21.47 9.52
C HIS A 883 20.93 -21.75 9.45
N SER A 884 20.14 -21.18 10.36
CA SER A 884 18.68 -21.35 10.35
C SER A 884 18.04 -20.67 9.14
N ALA A 885 18.43 -19.42 8.83
CA ALA A 885 17.94 -18.71 7.65
C ALA A 885 18.24 -19.47 6.34
N LEU A 886 19.43 -20.08 6.23
CA LEU A 886 19.80 -20.89 5.08
C LEU A 886 19.08 -22.25 5.06
N ARG A 887 18.94 -22.92 6.21
CA ARG A 887 18.25 -24.21 6.32
C ARG A 887 16.79 -24.12 5.90
N GLU A 888 16.13 -23.02 6.22
CA GLU A 888 14.76 -22.72 5.79
C GLU A 888 14.61 -22.80 4.25
N GLN A 889 15.68 -22.52 3.50
CA GLN A 889 15.67 -22.54 2.03
C GLN A 889 16.04 -23.91 1.41
N ALA A 890 16.35 -24.93 2.22
CA ALA A 890 16.92 -26.19 1.75
C ALA A 890 15.98 -27.02 0.87
N ASP A 891 14.68 -26.94 1.11
CA ASP A 891 13.67 -27.73 0.38
C ASP A 891 13.10 -27.02 -0.86
N HIS A 892 13.59 -25.81 -1.18
CA HIS A 892 13.07 -25.03 -2.29
C HIS A 892 13.43 -25.63 -3.65
N PRO A 893 12.49 -25.80 -4.61
CA PRO A 893 12.74 -26.53 -5.86
C PRO A 893 13.81 -25.90 -6.78
N ALA A 894 14.02 -24.58 -6.72
CA ALA A 894 14.90 -23.88 -7.64
C ALA A 894 16.36 -23.74 -7.17
N TRP A 895 16.62 -23.75 -5.86
CA TRP A 895 17.96 -23.55 -5.28
C TRP A 895 18.27 -24.48 -4.10
N GLY A 896 17.29 -25.28 -3.64
CA GLY A 896 17.44 -26.19 -2.51
C GLY A 896 18.62 -27.13 -2.66
N LYS A 897 18.88 -27.66 -3.87
CA LYS A 897 20.08 -28.48 -4.14
C LYS A 897 21.39 -27.75 -3.82
N THR A 898 21.51 -26.48 -4.22
CA THR A 898 22.67 -25.63 -3.94
C THR A 898 22.79 -25.37 -2.44
N VAL A 899 21.67 -25.09 -1.78
CA VAL A 899 21.60 -24.86 -0.33
C VAL A 899 21.98 -26.11 0.47
N SER A 900 21.43 -27.29 0.15
CA SER A 900 21.78 -28.55 0.80
C SER A 900 23.25 -28.91 0.60
N HIS A 901 23.82 -28.58 -0.57
CA HIS A 901 25.26 -28.76 -0.80
C HIS A 901 26.09 -27.85 0.12
N LEU A 902 25.74 -26.56 0.18
CA LEU A 902 26.42 -25.58 1.04
C LEU A 902 26.34 -25.96 2.53
N LEU A 903 25.17 -26.43 2.99
CA LEU A 903 24.97 -26.91 4.37
C LEU A 903 25.83 -28.15 4.68
N ARG A 904 25.97 -29.09 3.73
CA ARG A 904 26.79 -30.31 3.92
C ARG A 904 28.28 -30.03 3.95
N GLN A 905 28.77 -29.04 3.22
CA GLN A 905 30.19 -28.67 3.23
C GLN A 905 30.64 -28.09 4.59
N GLY A 906 29.70 -27.60 5.42
CA GLY A 906 30.00 -27.09 6.76
C GLY A 906 30.80 -25.77 6.79
N GLN A 907 30.96 -25.09 5.66
CA GLN A 907 31.77 -23.86 5.52
C GLN A 907 30.94 -22.57 5.50
N ILE A 908 29.80 -22.52 6.20
CA ILE A 908 29.01 -21.30 6.31
C ILE A 908 29.72 -20.38 7.31
N ARG A 909 30.37 -19.35 6.79
CA ARG A 909 31.04 -18.32 7.59
C ARG A 909 30.42 -16.97 7.30
N ASN A 910 30.23 -16.18 8.35
CA ASN A 910 29.81 -14.80 8.22
C ASN A 910 30.78 -14.05 7.29
N PRO A 911 30.31 -13.40 6.21
CA PRO A 911 31.13 -12.55 5.37
C PRO A 911 31.88 -11.50 6.20
N LYS A 912 33.22 -11.55 6.19
CA LYS A 912 34.07 -10.62 6.96
C LYS A 912 34.06 -9.18 6.40
N THR A 913 33.52 -8.99 5.20
CA THR A 913 33.49 -7.71 4.48
C THR A 913 32.08 -7.11 4.53
N GLY A 914 32.00 -5.80 4.74
CA GLY A 914 30.74 -5.06 4.83
C GLY A 914 30.83 -3.99 5.92
N ARG A 915 29.78 -3.18 6.03
CA ARG A 915 29.59 -2.18 7.08
C ARG A 915 28.38 -2.56 7.91
N ASP A 916 28.54 -2.53 9.23
CA ASP A 916 27.45 -2.61 10.18
C ASP A 916 27.28 -1.21 10.76
N VAL A 917 26.09 -0.63 10.59
CA VAL A 917 25.76 0.70 11.14
C VAL A 917 24.90 0.61 12.40
N GLY A 918 24.61 -0.61 12.87
CA GLY A 918 23.82 -0.85 14.07
C GLY A 918 22.32 -0.58 13.92
N ASP A 919 21.79 -0.60 12.69
CA ASP A 919 20.36 -0.45 12.40
C ASP A 919 19.65 -1.82 12.40
N HIS A 920 19.66 -2.51 11.26
CA HIS A 920 19.03 -3.79 10.99
C HIS A 920 20.04 -4.67 10.24
N PRO A 921 20.00 -6.01 10.35
CA PRO A 921 20.83 -6.90 9.56
C PRO A 921 20.50 -6.74 8.07
N PRO A 922 21.39 -7.21 7.20
CA PRO A 922 21.15 -7.18 5.76
C PRO A 922 19.83 -7.87 5.37
N ILE A 923 19.25 -7.45 4.25
CA ILE A 923 17.98 -7.96 3.72
C ILE A 923 18.13 -9.45 3.40
N THR A 924 17.42 -10.31 4.15
CA THR A 924 17.62 -11.76 4.22
C THR A 924 16.30 -12.50 4.07
N PRO A 925 16.22 -13.63 3.34
CA PRO A 925 15.03 -14.48 3.33
C PRO A 925 14.84 -15.18 4.68
N MET A 926 13.64 -15.03 5.26
CA MET A 926 13.31 -15.58 6.58
C MET A 926 12.37 -16.80 6.51
N LYS A 927 11.71 -17.00 5.37
CA LYS A 927 10.77 -18.11 5.12
C LYS A 927 10.89 -18.55 3.67
N ALA A 928 10.84 -19.85 3.39
CA ALA A 928 10.78 -20.37 2.02
C ALA A 928 9.37 -20.25 1.44
N ALA A 929 9.27 -19.81 0.18
CA ALA A 929 8.00 -19.62 -0.51
C ALA A 929 8.13 -20.01 -2.00
N PRO A 930 7.29 -20.90 -2.54
CA PRO A 930 7.29 -21.20 -3.96
C PRO A 930 6.60 -20.08 -4.76
N ARG A 931 6.85 -20.04 -6.06
CA ARG A 931 6.35 -18.98 -6.95
C ARG A 931 4.83 -18.81 -6.94
N ASP A 932 4.09 -19.90 -6.77
CA ASP A 932 2.63 -19.94 -6.79
C ASP A 932 1.97 -19.35 -5.53
N GLU A 933 2.74 -19.10 -4.46
CA GLU A 933 2.28 -18.37 -3.28
C GLU A 933 2.09 -16.87 -3.56
N PHE A 934 2.75 -16.34 -4.60
CA PHE A 934 2.72 -14.92 -4.96
C PHE A 934 1.71 -14.60 -6.07
N SER A 935 0.71 -13.78 -5.76
CA SER A 935 -0.39 -13.46 -6.69
C SER A 935 -0.03 -12.46 -7.81
N LYS A 936 0.99 -11.61 -7.61
CA LYS A 936 1.26 -10.45 -8.49
C LYS A 936 2.56 -10.51 -9.30
N GLY A 937 3.31 -11.61 -9.26
CA GLY A 937 4.53 -11.83 -10.07
C GLY A 937 5.74 -10.96 -9.72
N SER A 938 5.57 -9.68 -9.36
CA SER A 938 6.64 -8.79 -8.91
C SER A 938 7.22 -9.19 -7.56
N GLU A 939 6.37 -9.64 -6.62
CA GLU A 939 6.81 -10.16 -5.31
C GLU A 939 7.79 -11.32 -5.47
N TRP A 940 7.42 -12.30 -6.29
CA TRP A 940 8.28 -13.43 -6.61
C TRP A 940 9.63 -13.00 -7.18
N ARG A 941 9.65 -12.05 -8.13
CA ARG A 941 10.90 -11.59 -8.77
C ARG A 941 11.85 -10.94 -7.76
N LEU A 942 11.31 -10.14 -6.85
CA LEU A 942 12.10 -9.48 -5.81
C LEU A 942 12.57 -10.49 -4.76
N TYR A 943 11.69 -11.39 -4.32
CA TYR A 943 12.01 -12.46 -3.36
C TYR A 943 13.05 -13.45 -3.90
N ASP A 944 12.95 -13.88 -5.15
CA ASP A 944 13.94 -14.74 -5.83
C ASP A 944 15.32 -14.08 -5.86
N TYR A 945 15.38 -12.79 -6.19
CA TYR A 945 16.63 -12.03 -6.18
C TYR A 945 17.23 -11.94 -4.76
N ILE A 946 16.43 -11.53 -3.77
CA ILE A 946 16.87 -11.41 -2.36
C ILE A 946 17.42 -12.76 -1.87
N THR A 947 16.68 -13.84 -2.13
CA THR A 947 17.05 -15.19 -1.67
C THR A 947 18.34 -15.68 -2.31
N ARG A 948 18.48 -15.53 -3.63
CA ARG A 948 19.70 -15.94 -4.33
C ARG A 948 20.89 -15.04 -3.98
N HIS A 949 20.67 -13.76 -3.68
CA HIS A 949 21.71 -12.83 -3.22
C HIS A 949 22.22 -13.23 -1.85
N PHE A 950 21.33 -13.54 -0.92
CA PHE A 950 21.67 -14.09 0.38
C PHE A 950 22.52 -15.37 0.26
N ILE A 951 22.04 -16.37 -0.50
CA ILE A 951 22.79 -17.62 -0.74
C ILE A 951 24.18 -17.30 -1.32
N SER A 952 24.24 -16.45 -2.33
CA SER A 952 25.49 -16.05 -2.99
C SER A 952 26.49 -15.40 -2.03
N SER A 953 26.02 -14.60 -1.06
CA SER A 953 26.89 -13.96 -0.07
C SER A 953 27.60 -14.99 0.86
N LEU A 954 27.00 -16.18 1.01
CA LEU A 954 27.53 -17.27 1.83
C LEU A 954 28.40 -18.27 1.03
N MET A 955 28.38 -18.21 -0.30
CA MET A 955 29.17 -19.09 -1.16
C MET A 955 30.65 -18.64 -1.26
N PRO A 956 31.54 -19.45 -1.87
CA PRO A 956 32.90 -19.03 -2.22
C PRO A 956 32.94 -17.96 -3.32
N ASP A 957 34.09 -17.27 -3.40
CA ASP A 957 34.40 -16.38 -4.51
C ASP A 957 34.47 -17.17 -5.84
N VAL A 958 34.33 -16.44 -6.94
CA VAL A 958 34.49 -17.01 -8.28
C VAL A 958 35.95 -16.84 -8.67
N GLU A 959 36.62 -17.93 -9.02
CA GLU A 959 38.01 -17.92 -9.47
C GLU A 959 38.08 -18.38 -10.92
N TYR A 960 38.73 -17.58 -11.76
CA TYR A 960 38.91 -17.89 -13.17
C TYR A 960 40.26 -17.38 -13.66
N ASP A 961 40.73 -17.95 -14.75
CA ASP A 961 41.85 -17.43 -15.50
C ASP A 961 41.35 -16.61 -16.69
N GLU A 962 41.70 -15.32 -16.72
CA GLU A 962 41.58 -14.50 -17.92
C GLU A 962 42.77 -14.81 -18.83
N LYS A 963 42.47 -15.40 -19.98
CA LYS A 963 43.44 -15.80 -21.00
C LYS A 963 43.38 -14.79 -22.14
N ALA A 964 44.48 -14.07 -22.36
CA ALA A 964 44.64 -13.14 -23.46
C ALA A 964 45.64 -13.73 -24.47
N LEU A 965 45.14 -14.23 -25.59
CA LEU A 965 45.98 -14.68 -26.70
C LEU A 965 46.40 -13.47 -27.53
N ILE A 966 47.68 -13.10 -27.46
CA ILE A 966 48.24 -11.96 -28.17
C ILE A 966 48.97 -12.45 -29.41
N VAL A 967 48.56 -11.92 -30.55
CA VAL A 967 49.09 -12.27 -31.86
C VAL A 967 49.53 -11.00 -32.58
N ASN A 968 50.68 -11.07 -33.25
CA ASN A 968 51.14 -9.98 -34.10
C ASN A 968 50.66 -10.21 -35.54
N VAL A 969 49.98 -9.21 -36.09
CA VAL A 969 49.56 -9.16 -37.49
C VAL A 969 50.14 -7.91 -38.11
N ALA A 970 50.99 -8.09 -39.13
CA ALA A 970 51.59 -7.00 -39.87
C ALA A 970 52.34 -5.95 -39.01
N GLY A 971 52.85 -6.33 -37.83
CA GLY A 971 53.57 -5.46 -36.90
C GLY A 971 52.72 -4.73 -35.87
N GLU A 972 51.42 -5.01 -35.81
CA GLU A 972 50.51 -4.53 -34.75
C GLU A 972 49.98 -5.73 -33.95
N ASP A 973 49.64 -5.52 -32.68
CA ASP A 973 49.23 -6.60 -31.77
C ASP A 973 47.71 -6.65 -31.61
N PHE A 974 47.16 -7.85 -31.75
CA PHE A 974 45.74 -8.16 -31.59
C PHE A 974 45.56 -9.18 -30.46
N CYS A 975 44.45 -9.10 -29.76
CA CYS A 975 44.15 -9.85 -28.55
C CYS A 975 42.79 -10.52 -28.64
N TYR A 976 42.75 -11.80 -28.28
CA TYR A 976 41.51 -12.52 -28.02
C TYR A 976 41.46 -12.91 -26.55
N THR A 977 40.46 -12.40 -25.83
CA THR A 977 40.30 -12.63 -24.39
C THR A 977 39.20 -13.65 -24.12
N PHE A 978 39.52 -14.67 -23.35
CA PHE A 978 38.59 -15.71 -22.92
C PHE A 978 38.83 -16.13 -21.47
N HIS A 979 37.88 -16.85 -20.89
CA HIS A 979 37.88 -17.16 -19.47
C HIS A 979 37.80 -18.66 -19.25
N GLU A 980 38.72 -19.18 -18.43
CA GLU A 980 38.74 -20.57 -17.98
C GLU A 980 38.35 -20.61 -16.50
N MET A 981 37.20 -21.21 -16.21
CA MET A 981 36.66 -21.28 -14.85
C MET A 981 37.43 -22.29 -14.01
N ARG A 982 38.02 -21.84 -12.89
CA ARG A 982 38.62 -22.73 -11.90
C ARG A 982 37.62 -23.10 -10.81
N GLU A 983 36.96 -22.10 -10.24
CA GLU A 983 35.93 -22.24 -9.21
C GLU A 983 34.73 -21.37 -9.58
N ARG A 984 33.56 -22.02 -9.77
CA ARG A 984 32.33 -21.31 -10.16
C ARG A 984 31.69 -20.55 -9.00
N GLY A 985 32.02 -20.89 -7.75
CA GLY A 985 31.62 -20.11 -6.57
C GLY A 985 30.14 -19.72 -6.56
N PHE A 986 29.84 -18.45 -6.25
CA PHE A 986 28.47 -17.96 -6.15
C PHE A 986 27.66 -17.96 -7.47
N LEU A 987 28.28 -18.17 -8.64
CA LEU A 987 27.54 -18.25 -9.92
C LEU A 987 26.58 -19.46 -10.00
N PHE A 988 26.76 -20.47 -9.15
CA PHE A 988 25.77 -21.55 -9.01
C PHE A 988 24.40 -21.05 -8.54
N ALA A 989 24.37 -20.02 -7.68
CA ALA A 989 23.12 -19.40 -7.22
C ALA A 989 22.61 -18.32 -8.20
N MET A 990 23.54 -17.61 -8.87
CA MET A 990 23.26 -16.54 -9.85
C MET A 990 23.87 -16.81 -11.23
N PRO A 991 23.38 -17.80 -11.99
CA PRO A 991 24.00 -18.19 -13.26
C PRO A 991 23.93 -17.10 -14.34
N TRP A 992 22.94 -16.21 -14.27
CA TRP A 992 22.82 -15.11 -15.25
C TRP A 992 23.94 -14.05 -15.10
N LYS A 993 24.59 -13.95 -13.93
CA LYS A 993 25.66 -12.98 -13.69
C LYS A 993 26.90 -13.24 -14.55
N SER A 994 27.15 -14.48 -14.98
CA SER A 994 28.25 -14.78 -15.92
C SER A 994 28.12 -13.97 -17.21
N LYS A 995 26.89 -13.84 -17.75
CA LYS A 995 26.61 -13.03 -18.93
C LYS A 995 26.71 -11.53 -18.67
N ASP A 996 26.18 -11.05 -17.54
CA ASP A 996 26.26 -9.64 -17.14
C ASP A 996 27.71 -9.16 -16.96
N LEU A 997 28.62 -10.08 -16.65
CA LEU A 997 30.04 -9.82 -16.42
C LEU A 997 30.90 -10.06 -17.67
N HIS A 998 30.28 -10.39 -18.81
CA HIS A 998 30.97 -10.68 -20.07
C HIS A 998 32.04 -11.79 -19.95
N LEU A 999 31.79 -12.78 -19.10
CA LEU A 999 32.67 -13.94 -18.99
C LEU A 999 32.49 -14.84 -20.22
N ASN A 1000 33.34 -14.63 -21.22
CA ASN A 1000 33.47 -15.49 -22.39
C ASN A 1000 34.09 -16.85 -22.01
N GLU A 1001 33.29 -17.73 -21.41
CA GLU A 1001 33.64 -19.13 -21.15
C GLU A 1001 33.74 -19.87 -22.49
N ILE A 1002 34.84 -20.62 -22.69
CA ILE A 1002 35.04 -21.45 -23.86
C ILE A 1002 34.95 -22.92 -23.44
N ASP A 1003 34.01 -23.66 -24.02
CA ASP A 1003 33.76 -25.08 -23.70
C ASP A 1003 34.69 -26.06 -24.46
N TRP A 1004 35.54 -25.58 -25.36
CA TRP A 1004 36.48 -26.39 -26.14
C TRP A 1004 37.93 -26.19 -25.67
N ALA A 1005 38.74 -27.25 -25.73
CA ALA A 1005 40.11 -27.23 -25.24
C ALA A 1005 41.03 -26.42 -26.18
N MET A 1006 41.53 -25.28 -25.71
CA MET A 1006 42.46 -24.43 -26.45
C MET A 1006 43.74 -25.21 -26.81
N PRO A 1007 44.20 -25.21 -28.08
CA PRO A 1007 45.43 -25.87 -28.49
C PRO A 1007 46.64 -25.23 -27.82
N ARG A 1008 47.68 -26.05 -27.58
CA ARG A 1008 48.95 -25.58 -27.05
C ARG A 1008 49.69 -24.78 -28.12
N LEU A 1009 49.57 -23.46 -28.07
CA LEU A 1009 50.28 -22.52 -28.93
C LEU A 1009 51.57 -22.04 -28.25
N ALA A 1010 52.72 -22.28 -28.88
CA ALA A 1010 53.99 -21.71 -28.44
C ALA A 1010 54.20 -20.31 -29.04
N PRO A 1011 54.89 -19.38 -28.34
CA PRO A 1011 55.40 -18.16 -28.96
C PRO A 1011 56.12 -18.46 -30.28
N GLY A 1012 55.81 -17.70 -31.33
CA GLY A 1012 56.30 -17.93 -32.69
C GLY A 1012 55.42 -18.84 -33.55
N SER A 1013 54.37 -19.47 -33.00
CA SER A 1013 53.41 -20.26 -33.79
C SER A 1013 52.72 -19.39 -34.84
N ARG A 1014 52.50 -19.94 -36.04
CA ARG A 1014 51.88 -19.21 -37.16
C ARG A 1014 50.41 -19.59 -37.27
N LEU A 1015 49.54 -18.59 -37.28
CA LEU A 1015 48.09 -18.74 -37.46
C LEU A 1015 47.66 -18.12 -38.79
N THR A 1016 46.56 -18.59 -39.36
CA THR A 1016 46.06 -18.08 -40.64
C THR A 1016 45.16 -16.87 -40.40
N VAL A 1017 45.52 -15.73 -40.98
CA VAL A 1017 44.68 -14.52 -40.98
C VAL A 1017 43.67 -14.66 -42.11
N GLN A 1018 42.38 -14.58 -41.80
CA GLN A 1018 41.34 -14.54 -42.81
C GLN A 1018 41.16 -13.11 -43.32
N GLU A 1019 41.01 -12.16 -42.40
CA GLU A 1019 40.72 -10.78 -42.71
C GLU A 1019 41.23 -9.87 -41.59
N VAL A 1020 41.69 -8.69 -41.96
CA VAL A 1020 41.90 -7.57 -41.04
C VAL A 1020 41.07 -6.42 -41.56
N TRP A 1021 40.18 -5.89 -40.73
CA TRP A 1021 39.36 -4.74 -41.06
C TRP A 1021 39.49 -3.69 -39.98
N VAL A 1022 38.98 -2.51 -40.28
CA VAL A 1022 38.96 -1.40 -39.34
C VAL A 1022 37.52 -0.93 -39.23
N GLU A 1023 37.00 -0.95 -38.01
CA GLU A 1023 35.72 -0.35 -37.70
C GLU A 1023 35.97 1.12 -37.32
N SER A 1024 35.37 2.06 -38.06
CA SER A 1024 35.26 3.45 -37.62
C SER A 1024 34.01 3.57 -36.76
N ASP A 1025 34.13 4.09 -35.55
CA ASP A 1025 32.98 4.50 -34.73
C ASP A 1025 33.26 5.90 -34.17
N PHE A 1026 32.23 6.54 -33.63
CA PHE A 1026 32.36 7.85 -33.01
C PHE A 1026 32.22 7.71 -31.51
N THR A 1027 32.94 8.55 -30.77
CA THR A 1027 32.67 8.71 -29.35
C THR A 1027 31.19 9.10 -29.17
N LYS A 1028 30.54 8.53 -28.17
CA LYS A 1028 29.11 8.73 -27.90
C LYS A 1028 28.95 9.51 -26.60
N PRO A 1029 27.98 10.44 -26.52
CA PRO A 1029 27.67 11.09 -25.25
C PRO A 1029 27.24 10.03 -24.23
N PRO A 1030 27.41 10.27 -22.92
CA PRO A 1030 26.84 9.40 -21.91
C PRO A 1030 25.32 9.32 -22.08
N ASP A 1031 24.68 8.22 -21.67
CA ASP A 1031 23.22 8.15 -21.66
C ASP A 1031 22.64 8.99 -20.49
N TYR A 1032 21.35 9.33 -20.56
CA TYR A 1032 20.64 9.89 -19.41
C TYR A 1032 20.73 8.94 -18.21
N LEU A 1033 20.65 9.50 -17.00
CA LEU A 1033 20.77 8.71 -15.78
C LEU A 1033 19.64 7.69 -15.71
N LYS A 1034 19.97 6.42 -15.41
CA LYS A 1034 18.96 5.44 -14.99
C LYS A 1034 18.55 5.70 -13.53
N GLU A 1035 17.37 5.25 -13.13
CA GLU A 1035 16.95 5.33 -11.71
C GLU A 1035 18.01 4.70 -10.77
N SER A 1036 18.63 3.59 -11.16
CA SER A 1036 19.73 2.97 -10.40
C SER A 1036 20.99 3.82 -10.28
N GLU A 1037 21.32 4.59 -11.33
CA GLU A 1037 22.50 5.45 -11.34
C GLU A 1037 22.24 6.71 -10.51
N LEU A 1038 21.03 7.27 -10.60
CA LEU A 1038 20.59 8.36 -9.74
C LEU A 1038 20.61 7.95 -8.27
N VAL A 1039 20.07 6.77 -7.93
CA VAL A 1039 20.14 6.20 -6.56
C VAL A 1039 21.60 6.07 -6.09
N ALA A 1040 22.51 5.62 -6.96
CA ALA A 1040 23.93 5.50 -6.61
C ALA A 1040 24.61 6.87 -6.41
N LEU A 1041 24.23 7.90 -7.17
CA LEU A 1041 24.72 9.27 -6.97
C LEU A 1041 24.18 9.87 -5.68
N MET A 1042 22.91 9.66 -5.37
CA MET A 1042 22.29 10.11 -4.13
C MET A 1042 23.01 9.51 -2.90
N ASP A 1043 23.20 8.19 -2.89
CA ASP A 1043 23.93 7.47 -1.84
C ASP A 1043 25.38 7.98 -1.69
N LYS A 1044 26.12 8.05 -2.82
CA LYS A 1044 27.51 8.54 -2.84
C LYS A 1044 27.67 9.94 -2.24
N HIS A 1045 26.67 10.80 -2.42
CA HIS A 1045 26.70 12.19 -1.98
C HIS A 1045 25.91 12.45 -0.68
N GLY A 1046 25.40 11.41 -0.02
CA GLY A 1046 24.64 11.54 1.22
C GLY A 1046 23.32 12.31 1.05
N ILE A 1047 22.63 12.11 -0.08
CA ILE A 1047 21.36 12.77 -0.38
C ILE A 1047 20.19 11.82 -0.08
N GLY A 1048 19.49 12.11 1.02
CA GLY A 1048 18.45 11.24 1.55
C GLY A 1048 19.04 10.03 2.29
N THR A 1049 18.15 9.27 2.93
CA THR A 1049 18.48 8.00 3.59
C THR A 1049 17.91 6.84 2.79
N ASP A 1050 18.27 5.61 3.14
CA ASP A 1050 17.68 4.38 2.60
C ASP A 1050 16.15 4.38 2.60
N ALA A 1051 15.55 5.07 3.58
CA ALA A 1051 14.11 5.24 3.70
C ALA A 1051 13.52 6.32 2.77
N SER A 1052 14.28 7.37 2.43
CA SER A 1052 13.76 8.56 1.74
C SER A 1052 14.16 8.68 0.27
N ILE A 1053 15.25 8.01 -0.15
CA ILE A 1053 15.72 8.02 -1.55
C ILE A 1053 14.59 7.71 -2.56
N PRO A 1054 13.80 6.63 -2.40
CA PRO A 1054 12.71 6.33 -3.33
C PRO A 1054 11.69 7.46 -3.45
N GLN A 1055 11.36 8.10 -2.32
CA GLN A 1055 10.39 9.19 -2.27
C GLN A 1055 10.93 10.46 -2.93
N HIS A 1056 12.22 10.78 -2.77
CA HIS A 1056 12.83 11.93 -3.45
C HIS A 1056 12.86 11.77 -4.97
N VAL A 1057 13.18 10.57 -5.47
CA VAL A 1057 13.13 10.23 -6.90
C VAL A 1057 11.70 10.37 -7.44
N GLU A 1058 10.69 9.88 -6.71
CA GLU A 1058 9.29 10.01 -7.12
C GLU A 1058 8.82 11.47 -7.10
N ASN A 1059 9.22 12.25 -6.10
CA ASN A 1059 8.82 13.64 -5.96
C ASN A 1059 9.24 14.50 -7.14
N ILE A 1060 10.49 14.40 -7.60
CA ILE A 1060 10.96 15.18 -8.77
C ILE A 1060 10.21 14.80 -10.06
N CYS A 1061 9.69 13.57 -10.14
CA CYS A 1061 8.84 13.12 -11.22
C CYS A 1061 7.42 13.69 -11.10
N ASN A 1062 6.80 13.54 -9.93
CA ASN A 1062 5.44 14.01 -9.65
C ASN A 1062 5.29 15.53 -9.79
N ARG A 1063 6.39 16.28 -9.60
CA ARG A 1063 6.45 17.74 -9.74
C ARG A 1063 6.76 18.24 -11.14
N ASN A 1064 6.81 17.33 -12.12
CA ASN A 1064 7.12 17.60 -13.51
C ASN A 1064 8.52 18.20 -13.73
N TYR A 1065 9.48 17.99 -12.82
CA TYR A 1065 10.87 18.42 -13.03
C TYR A 1065 11.67 17.40 -13.86
N VAL A 1066 11.38 16.11 -13.69
CA VAL A 1066 11.98 15.02 -14.46
C VAL A 1066 10.88 14.13 -15.03
N MET A 1067 11.10 13.64 -16.24
CA MET A 1067 10.26 12.65 -16.89
C MET A 1067 11.02 11.32 -16.96
N VAL A 1068 10.33 10.24 -16.61
CA VAL A 1068 10.86 8.89 -16.78
C VAL A 1068 10.54 8.41 -18.19
N CYS A 1069 11.58 8.14 -18.97
CA CYS A 1069 11.51 7.75 -20.37
C CYS A 1069 11.97 6.30 -20.55
N GLY A 1070 11.34 5.56 -21.46
CA GLY A 1070 11.86 4.27 -21.92
C GLY A 1070 13.08 4.41 -22.84
N PRO A 1071 13.73 3.31 -23.24
CA PRO A 1071 14.68 3.32 -24.33
C PRO A 1071 14.01 3.93 -25.57
N GLY A 1072 14.61 4.93 -26.21
CA GLY A 1072 14.10 5.49 -27.45
C GLY A 1072 12.99 6.55 -27.36
N GLU A 1073 12.55 6.95 -26.16
CA GLU A 1073 11.62 8.08 -26.01
C GLU A 1073 12.32 9.45 -26.06
N ASP A 1074 13.65 9.46 -25.89
CA ASP A 1074 14.55 10.61 -25.80
C ASP A 1074 15.70 10.57 -26.84
N GLY A 1075 15.66 9.64 -27.79
CA GLY A 1075 16.53 9.66 -28.97
C GLY A 1075 17.71 8.68 -28.99
N GLN A 1076 17.85 7.75 -28.04
CA GLN A 1076 18.72 6.57 -28.23
C GLN A 1076 17.94 5.26 -28.12
N ARG A 1077 17.69 4.67 -29.30
CA ARG A 1077 17.01 3.39 -29.66
C ARG A 1077 15.67 3.04 -28.96
N GLY A 1078 14.58 3.17 -29.73
CA GLY A 1078 13.47 2.20 -29.85
C GLY A 1078 12.35 2.09 -28.79
N GLU A 1079 11.18 2.66 -29.15
CA GLU A 1079 9.79 2.39 -28.72
C GLU A 1079 9.25 2.87 -27.34
N ARG A 1080 8.05 3.45 -27.41
CA ARG A 1080 7.27 4.09 -26.34
C ARG A 1080 6.91 3.13 -25.19
N ILE A 1081 7.07 3.56 -23.94
CA ILE A 1081 6.38 2.96 -22.80
C ILE A 1081 5.02 3.66 -22.68
N PRO A 1082 3.90 3.00 -22.99
CA PRO A 1082 2.60 3.63 -22.77
C PRO A 1082 2.40 3.85 -21.27
N LYS A 1083 2.29 5.12 -20.85
CA LYS A 1083 1.60 5.46 -19.59
C LYS A 1083 0.23 4.79 -19.65
N GLY A 1084 -0.09 3.99 -18.63
CA GLY A 1084 -1.21 3.06 -18.60
C GLY A 1084 -2.45 3.55 -19.35
N GLY A 1085 -2.91 2.73 -20.30
CA GLY A 1085 -4.18 2.93 -20.99
C GLY A 1085 -4.13 2.91 -22.51
N LYS A 1086 -3.83 1.75 -23.11
CA LYS A 1086 -4.53 1.17 -24.28
C LYS A 1086 -3.80 -0.10 -24.76
N LYS A 1087 -4.52 -1.22 -24.85
CA LYS A 1087 -4.07 -2.45 -25.51
C LYS A 1087 -3.78 -2.14 -26.98
N GLY A 1088 -2.50 -2.00 -27.35
CA GLY A 1088 -2.05 -2.11 -28.73
C GLY A 1088 -2.03 -3.59 -29.13
N LYS A 1089 -2.66 -3.93 -30.26
CA LYS A 1089 -2.65 -5.29 -30.82
C LYS A 1089 -1.23 -5.62 -31.29
N GLY A 1090 -0.55 -6.53 -30.59
CA GLY A 1090 0.68 -7.15 -31.11
C GLY A 1090 0.39 -8.00 -32.34
N LYS A 1091 1.11 -7.76 -33.43
CA LYS A 1091 1.23 -8.67 -34.58
C LYS A 1091 2.70 -9.04 -34.74
N GLY A 1092 3.01 -10.34 -34.68
CA GLY A 1092 4.30 -10.92 -34.99
C GLY A 1092 4.51 -12.27 -34.33
N LYS A 1093 3.88 -13.34 -34.84
CA LYS A 1093 4.25 -14.72 -34.50
C LYS A 1093 5.47 -15.11 -35.32
N ASN A 1094 6.57 -15.48 -34.68
CA ASN A 1094 7.62 -16.31 -35.29
C ASN A 1094 7.39 -17.80 -34.95
N LYS A 1095 7.87 -18.67 -35.83
CA LYS A 1095 7.44 -20.07 -35.99
C LYS A 1095 7.96 -21.08 -34.97
N ASP A 1096 8.74 -20.68 -33.97
CA ASP A 1096 9.25 -21.60 -32.95
C ASP A 1096 8.76 -21.16 -31.58
N GLY A 1097 7.88 -21.95 -30.96
CA GLY A 1097 7.12 -21.64 -29.74
C GLY A 1097 7.93 -21.48 -28.45
N LYS A 1098 9.00 -20.69 -28.45
CA LYS A 1098 9.70 -20.22 -27.25
C LYS A 1098 9.38 -18.74 -27.04
N THR A 1099 8.60 -18.43 -26.00
CA THR A 1099 8.51 -17.09 -25.42
C THR A 1099 9.89 -16.65 -24.96
N GLN A 1100 10.57 -15.80 -25.73
CA GLN A 1100 11.67 -15.00 -25.19
C GLN A 1100 11.09 -14.06 -24.13
N GLY A 1101 11.59 -14.14 -22.90
CA GLY A 1101 11.27 -13.14 -21.88
C GLY A 1101 11.71 -11.77 -22.39
N GLU A 1102 10.76 -10.84 -22.47
CA GLU A 1102 11.06 -9.44 -22.79
C GLU A 1102 12.11 -8.92 -21.80
N LYS A 1103 13.24 -8.42 -22.31
CA LYS A 1103 14.21 -7.70 -21.48
C LYS A 1103 13.51 -6.47 -20.88
N PRO A 1104 13.64 -6.19 -19.58
CA PRO A 1104 13.06 -4.98 -18.99
C PRO A 1104 13.61 -3.75 -19.73
N GLN A 1105 12.70 -2.93 -20.26
CA GLN A 1105 13.03 -1.67 -20.93
C GLN A 1105 13.67 -0.70 -19.91
N SER A 1106 14.87 -0.19 -20.20
CA SER A 1106 15.62 0.69 -19.28
C SER A 1106 14.93 2.04 -19.11
N ARG A 1107 14.73 2.46 -17.85
CA ARG A 1107 14.05 3.71 -17.48
C ARG A 1107 15.06 4.82 -17.24
N HIS A 1108 15.06 5.84 -18.10
CA HIS A 1108 15.95 7.00 -18.05
C HIS A 1108 15.26 8.21 -17.43
N MET A 1109 16.04 9.00 -16.69
CA MET A 1109 15.63 10.19 -15.94
C MET A 1109 15.99 11.44 -16.76
N VAL A 1110 15.01 11.99 -17.49
CA VAL A 1110 15.20 13.10 -18.41
C VAL A 1110 14.63 14.39 -17.81
N PRO A 1111 15.44 15.44 -17.58
CA PRO A 1111 14.94 16.73 -17.11
C PRO A 1111 13.94 17.36 -18.08
N THR A 1112 12.86 17.93 -17.55
CA THR A 1112 11.92 18.74 -18.35
C THR A 1112 12.45 20.17 -18.50
N PRO A 1113 11.92 20.98 -19.43
CA PRO A 1113 12.23 22.42 -19.50
C PRO A 1113 11.96 23.15 -18.19
N LEU A 1114 10.92 22.77 -17.45
CA LEU A 1114 10.68 23.32 -16.11
C LEU A 1114 11.81 22.94 -15.15
N GLY A 1115 12.23 21.67 -15.13
CA GLY A 1115 13.34 21.20 -14.30
C GLY A 1115 14.67 21.89 -14.64
N LEU A 1116 14.96 22.05 -15.93
CA LEU A 1116 16.13 22.78 -16.43
C LEU A 1116 16.10 24.25 -16.00
N SER A 1117 14.99 24.97 -16.25
CA SER A 1117 14.82 26.37 -15.84
C SER A 1117 14.93 26.53 -14.33
N PHE A 1118 14.30 25.64 -13.56
CA PHE A 1118 14.31 25.70 -12.11
C PHE A 1118 15.73 25.51 -11.57
N CYS A 1119 16.45 24.50 -12.04
CA CYS A 1119 17.82 24.23 -11.60
C CYS A 1119 18.78 25.36 -12.02
N ALA A 1120 18.71 25.82 -13.27
CA ALA A 1120 19.53 26.93 -13.77
C ALA A 1120 19.30 28.23 -12.99
N ALA A 1121 18.06 28.48 -12.56
CA ALA A 1121 17.75 29.64 -11.74
C ALA A 1121 18.44 29.61 -10.37
N PHE A 1122 18.45 28.45 -9.71
CA PHE A 1122 19.21 28.32 -8.45
C PHE A 1122 20.71 28.41 -8.69
N GLU A 1123 21.26 27.78 -9.74
CA GLU A 1123 22.69 27.85 -10.05
C GLU A 1123 23.20 29.27 -10.31
N GLU A 1124 22.43 30.11 -11.01
CA GLU A 1124 22.79 31.50 -11.33
C GLU A 1124 22.86 32.39 -10.06
N LEU A 1125 21.95 32.19 -9.11
CA LEU A 1125 21.89 33.02 -7.90
C LEU A 1125 22.78 32.50 -6.79
N ASP A 1126 22.66 31.21 -6.47
CA ASP A 1126 23.39 30.51 -5.43
C ASP A 1126 23.39 29.00 -5.69
N ALA A 1127 24.46 28.52 -6.33
CA ALA A 1127 24.60 27.12 -6.69
C ALA A 1127 24.59 26.16 -5.49
N GLU A 1128 24.91 26.61 -4.27
CA GLU A 1128 24.89 25.73 -3.10
C GLU A 1128 23.46 25.29 -2.73
N LEU A 1129 22.43 26.08 -3.06
CA LEU A 1129 21.03 25.72 -2.80
C LEU A 1129 20.52 24.55 -3.69
N CYS A 1130 21.21 24.25 -4.78
CA CYS A 1130 20.85 23.14 -5.67
C CYS A 1130 21.88 22.01 -5.69
N ARG A 1131 23.08 22.22 -5.14
CA ARG A 1131 24.14 21.20 -5.13
C ARG A 1131 24.10 20.34 -3.86
N PRO A 1132 24.62 19.10 -3.92
CA PRO A 1132 24.62 18.17 -2.78
C PRO A 1132 25.24 18.65 -1.44
N PRO A 1133 26.34 19.44 -1.40
CA PRO A 1133 27.10 19.65 -0.16
C PRO A 1133 26.32 20.22 1.03
N ILE A 1134 25.40 21.18 0.79
CA ILE A 1134 24.64 21.81 1.88
C ILE A 1134 23.73 20.80 2.59
N ARG A 1135 23.12 19.87 1.83
CA ARG A 1135 22.29 18.82 2.41
C ARG A 1135 23.13 17.78 3.14
N ALA A 1136 24.26 17.37 2.57
CA ALA A 1136 25.17 16.44 3.23
C ALA A 1136 25.68 17.00 4.57
N TYR A 1137 25.93 18.32 4.64
CA TYR A 1137 26.28 19.00 5.88
C TYR A 1137 25.14 18.97 6.92
N MET A 1138 23.90 19.29 6.52
CA MET A 1138 22.72 19.21 7.40
C MET A 1138 22.50 17.79 7.95
N GLU A 1139 22.60 16.76 7.09
CA GLU A 1139 22.43 15.35 7.49
C GLU A 1139 23.50 14.91 8.48
N LYS A 1140 24.76 15.34 8.27
CA LYS A 1140 25.84 15.10 9.21
C LYS A 1140 25.54 15.71 10.58
N GLN A 1141 25.03 16.94 10.63
CA GLN A 1141 24.67 17.56 11.90
C GLN A 1141 23.49 16.85 12.57
N CYS A 1142 22.47 16.44 11.81
CA CYS A 1142 21.37 15.65 12.35
C CYS A 1142 21.86 14.30 12.90
N ALA A 1143 22.82 13.63 12.25
CA ALA A 1143 23.45 12.43 12.78
C ALA A 1143 24.21 12.70 14.09
N GLN A 1144 24.90 13.83 14.20
CA GLN A 1144 25.56 14.25 15.45
C GLN A 1144 24.57 14.55 16.58
N VAL A 1145 23.32 14.94 16.29
CA VAL A 1145 22.25 15.01 17.30
C VAL A 1145 21.90 13.62 17.82
N ALA A 1146 21.78 12.63 16.92
CA ALA A 1146 21.51 11.24 17.31
C ALA A 1146 22.64 10.63 18.16
N GLU A 1147 23.88 11.07 17.95
CA GLU A 1147 25.07 10.65 18.72
C GLU A 1147 25.25 11.43 20.04
N GLY A 1148 24.41 12.45 20.30
CA GLY A 1148 24.54 13.31 21.49
C GLY A 1148 25.73 14.28 21.45
N ILE A 1149 26.30 14.53 20.27
CA ILE A 1149 27.43 15.46 20.07
C ILE A 1149 26.94 16.90 19.94
N LEU A 1150 25.78 17.10 19.29
CA LEU A 1150 25.17 18.41 19.10
C LEU A 1150 23.74 18.42 19.66
N GLU A 1151 23.31 19.59 20.16
CA GLU A 1151 21.93 19.79 20.57
C GLU A 1151 21.03 20.11 19.37
N LYS A 1152 19.77 19.65 19.44
CA LYS A 1152 18.78 19.83 18.36
C LYS A 1152 18.59 21.31 18.01
N GLU A 1153 18.40 22.16 19.02
CA GLU A 1153 18.13 23.59 18.86
C GLU A 1153 19.30 24.33 18.20
N ASP A 1154 20.54 23.97 18.52
CA ASP A 1154 21.73 24.59 17.94
C ASP A 1154 21.83 24.28 16.44
N VAL A 1155 21.63 23.01 16.06
CA VAL A 1155 21.61 22.58 14.65
C VAL A 1155 20.51 23.29 13.86
N VAL A 1156 19.31 23.38 14.43
CA VAL A 1156 18.18 24.06 13.78
C VAL A 1156 18.48 25.55 13.58
N ASN A 1157 18.94 26.23 14.63
CA ASN A 1157 19.21 27.67 14.60
C ASN A 1157 20.37 28.05 13.65
N GLU A 1158 21.45 27.26 13.64
CA GLU A 1158 22.59 27.49 12.74
C GLU A 1158 22.17 27.36 11.26
N ASN A 1159 21.45 26.29 10.93
CA ASN A 1159 20.97 26.09 9.56
C ASN A 1159 19.93 27.13 9.15
N ILE A 1160 19.02 27.52 10.04
CA ILE A 1160 18.05 28.59 9.76
C ILE A 1160 18.78 29.89 9.40
N LYS A 1161 19.81 30.29 10.16
CA LYS A 1161 20.61 31.51 9.86
C LYS A 1161 21.32 31.41 8.51
N LEU A 1162 21.88 30.23 8.19
CA LEU A 1162 22.53 29.97 6.91
C LEU A 1162 21.54 30.15 5.75
N PHE A 1163 20.37 29.50 5.83
CA PHE A 1163 19.36 29.57 4.77
C PHE A 1163 18.65 30.92 4.70
N GLU A 1164 18.50 31.65 5.81
CA GLU A 1164 17.95 33.01 5.85
C GLU A 1164 18.87 33.99 5.12
N THR A 1165 20.18 33.91 5.37
CA THR A 1165 21.18 34.72 4.66
C THR A 1165 21.12 34.49 3.15
N LYS A 1166 21.06 33.20 2.74
CA LYS A 1166 20.92 32.82 1.33
C LYS A 1166 19.58 33.28 0.76
N PHE A 1167 18.48 33.17 1.50
CA PHE A 1167 17.15 33.61 1.09
C PHE A 1167 17.11 35.12 0.80
N HIS A 1168 17.70 35.96 1.65
CA HIS A 1168 17.74 37.40 1.41
C HIS A 1168 18.54 37.75 0.14
N SER A 1169 19.71 37.12 -0.05
CA SER A 1169 20.50 37.27 -1.28
C SER A 1169 19.69 36.83 -2.52
N PHE A 1170 19.04 35.68 -2.45
CA PHE A 1170 18.22 35.12 -3.52
C PHE A 1170 17.03 36.04 -3.86
N ARG A 1171 16.28 36.50 -2.85
CA ARG A 1171 15.11 37.38 -3.01
C ARG A 1171 15.51 38.71 -3.68
N ASN A 1172 16.64 39.30 -3.28
CA ASN A 1172 17.10 40.59 -3.82
C ASN A 1172 17.52 40.50 -5.30
N ARG A 1173 17.96 39.32 -5.76
CA ARG A 1173 18.40 39.09 -7.14
C ARG A 1173 17.37 38.33 -7.99
N ILE A 1174 16.17 38.05 -7.46
CA ILE A 1174 15.20 37.14 -8.08
C ILE A 1174 14.78 37.59 -9.49
N ALA A 1175 14.75 38.90 -9.77
CA ALA A 1175 14.41 39.44 -11.09
C ALA A 1175 15.42 39.05 -12.20
N GLN A 1176 16.66 38.70 -11.84
CA GLN A 1176 17.66 38.22 -12.80
C GLN A 1176 17.27 36.86 -13.41
N LEU A 1177 16.29 36.17 -12.82
CA LEU A 1177 15.87 34.83 -13.23
C LEU A 1177 14.79 34.81 -14.30
N ASP A 1178 14.16 35.96 -14.61
CA ASP A 1178 13.13 36.05 -15.65
C ASP A 1178 13.61 35.48 -17.00
N LYS A 1179 14.92 35.56 -17.27
CA LYS A 1179 15.57 35.01 -18.47
C LYS A 1179 15.47 33.48 -18.61
N PHE A 1180 15.24 32.75 -17.52
CA PHE A 1180 15.12 31.28 -17.53
C PHE A 1180 13.66 30.80 -17.61
N PHE A 1181 12.68 31.63 -17.29
CA PHE A 1181 11.26 31.28 -17.34
C PHE A 1181 10.61 31.75 -18.65
N VAL A 1182 11.24 31.36 -19.76
CA VAL A 1182 10.90 31.76 -21.13
C VAL A 1182 10.37 30.56 -21.95
N SER A 1183 10.00 30.79 -23.22
CA SER A 1183 9.60 29.68 -24.10
C SER A 1183 10.75 28.69 -24.30
N LYS A 1184 10.42 27.44 -24.68
CA LYS A 1184 11.40 26.35 -24.84
C LYS A 1184 12.57 26.72 -25.76
N ASP A 1185 12.29 27.35 -26.90
CA ASP A 1185 13.32 27.72 -27.88
C ASP A 1185 14.22 28.85 -27.37
N GLN A 1186 13.65 29.80 -26.62
CA GLN A 1186 14.42 30.86 -25.97
C GLN A 1186 15.29 30.32 -24.84
N LEU A 1187 14.80 29.34 -24.08
CA LEU A 1187 15.54 28.72 -23.00
C LEU A 1187 16.81 28.04 -23.52
N ALA A 1188 16.72 27.34 -24.65
CA ALA A 1188 17.87 26.69 -25.26
C ALA A 1188 18.97 27.70 -25.65
N ASN A 1189 18.57 28.85 -26.19
CA ASN A 1189 19.49 29.95 -26.50
C ASN A 1189 20.10 30.57 -25.24
N THR A 1190 19.30 30.79 -24.17
CA THR A 1190 19.77 31.34 -22.90
C THR A 1190 20.80 30.42 -22.22
N MET A 1191 20.62 29.10 -22.32
CA MET A 1191 21.55 28.12 -21.75
C MET A 1191 22.82 27.92 -22.59
N GLY A 1192 22.98 28.66 -23.70
CA GLY A 1192 24.20 28.59 -24.51
C GLY A 1192 24.31 27.32 -25.34
N TYR A 1193 23.20 26.60 -25.58
CA TYR A 1193 23.16 25.49 -26.53
C TYR A 1193 23.22 26.04 -27.96
N ARG A 1194 24.40 26.54 -28.37
CA ARG A 1194 24.64 27.01 -29.75
C ARG A 1194 24.71 25.80 -30.69
N GLY A 1195 24.02 25.93 -31.82
CA GLY A 1195 24.20 25.05 -32.97
C GLY A 1195 25.66 25.02 -33.43
N ALA A 1196 26.27 23.85 -33.31
CA ALA A 1196 27.15 23.31 -34.33
C ALA A 1196 26.29 22.34 -35.15
N GLY A 1197 26.42 22.36 -36.48
CA GLY A 1197 25.59 21.58 -37.41
C GLY A 1197 25.68 20.07 -37.21
N ALA A 1198 24.98 19.55 -36.20
CA ALA A 1198 24.56 18.18 -36.14
C ALA A 1198 23.25 18.10 -36.93
N ASP A 1199 23.39 17.59 -38.14
CA ASP A 1199 22.34 16.92 -38.89
C ASP A 1199 21.45 16.15 -37.89
N TRP A 1200 20.24 16.67 -37.63
CA TRP A 1200 19.14 15.88 -37.05
C TRP A 1200 18.67 14.90 -38.14
N GLY A 1201 19.60 14.05 -38.58
CA GLY A 1201 19.54 13.30 -39.82
C GLY A 1201 18.33 12.37 -39.84
N GLY A 1202 17.37 12.73 -40.70
CA GLY A 1202 16.59 11.78 -41.47
C GLY A 1202 15.54 10.96 -40.72
N GLY A 1203 14.51 11.62 -40.19
CA GLY A 1203 13.27 10.95 -39.81
C GLY A 1203 12.24 11.90 -39.26
N GLY A 1204 11.39 12.46 -40.13
CA GLY A 1204 10.28 13.32 -39.75
C GLY A 1204 9.40 12.65 -38.69
N GLY A 1205 9.56 13.07 -37.43
CA GLY A 1205 8.98 12.39 -36.28
C GLY A 1205 9.02 13.21 -34.99
N GLY A 1206 8.45 14.42 -35.01
CA GLY A 1206 7.66 14.93 -33.88
C GLY A 1206 8.36 15.36 -32.59
N TRP A 1207 9.10 16.48 -32.60
CA TRP A 1207 9.09 17.40 -31.43
C TRP A 1207 7.71 18.07 -31.23
N ASN A 1208 6.81 17.92 -32.22
CA ASN A 1208 5.51 18.59 -32.29
C ASN A 1208 4.29 17.72 -31.89
N SER A 1209 4.46 16.51 -31.34
CA SER A 1209 3.32 15.62 -31.04
C SER A 1209 3.26 15.01 -29.62
N GLY A 1210 4.19 15.37 -28.73
CA GLY A 1210 4.23 14.85 -27.35
C GLY A 1210 3.74 15.81 -26.26
N TRP A 1211 3.77 17.11 -26.51
CA TRP A 1211 3.59 18.14 -25.48
C TRP A 1211 2.15 18.66 -25.32
N ASP A 1212 1.26 18.39 -26.30
CA ASP A 1212 -0.12 18.91 -26.31
C ASP A 1212 -1.17 18.01 -25.62
N GLY A 1213 -0.73 16.92 -24.98
CA GLY A 1213 -1.63 15.93 -24.36
C GLY A 1213 -2.05 16.24 -22.91
N TYR A 1214 -1.38 17.15 -22.23
CA TYR A 1214 -1.65 17.48 -20.83
C TYR A 1214 -2.25 18.88 -20.74
N GLY A 1215 -3.58 18.94 -20.57
CA GLY A 1215 -4.31 20.19 -20.36
C GLY A 1215 -5.27 20.54 -21.48
N LYS A 1216 -6.33 19.77 -21.67
CA LYS A 1216 -7.60 20.28 -22.22
C LYS A 1216 -8.74 19.96 -21.27
N GLY A 1217 -8.80 20.71 -20.17
CA GLY A 1217 -10.07 21.08 -19.55
C GLY A 1217 -10.80 22.04 -20.50
N ASN A 1218 -11.97 21.63 -20.98
CA ASN A 1218 -12.78 22.42 -21.88
C ASN A 1218 -13.72 23.30 -21.05
N SER A 1219 -13.40 24.59 -20.97
CA SER A 1219 -14.31 25.65 -20.52
C SER A 1219 -14.25 26.78 -21.54
N GLY A 1220 -15.39 27.09 -22.17
CA GLY A 1220 -15.51 28.21 -23.10
C GLY A 1220 -16.87 28.27 -23.79
N TYR A 1221 -17.80 29.01 -23.19
CA TYR A 1221 -18.94 29.62 -23.85
C TYR A 1221 -18.46 30.62 -24.93
N GLY A 1222 -19.19 30.74 -26.06
CA GLY A 1222 -19.04 31.89 -26.96
C GLY A 1222 -19.46 31.67 -28.42
N ASN A 1223 -20.73 31.97 -28.70
CA ASN A 1223 -21.38 32.45 -29.94
C ASN A 1223 -20.70 32.35 -31.33
N GLY A 1224 -21.51 31.97 -32.33
CA GLY A 1224 -21.54 32.66 -33.64
C GLY A 1224 -21.59 31.77 -34.89
N SER A 1225 -22.73 31.84 -35.61
CA SER A 1225 -22.94 31.73 -37.07
C SER A 1225 -22.10 30.72 -37.87
N GLY A 1226 -22.63 29.75 -38.62
CA GLY A 1226 -23.81 29.76 -39.47
C GLY A 1226 -23.42 29.15 -40.83
N LYS A 1227 -24.29 28.31 -41.43
CA LYS A 1227 -24.35 27.86 -42.85
C LYS A 1227 -23.07 27.22 -43.42
N GLY A 1228 -23.05 25.94 -43.80
CA GLY A 1228 -23.84 25.37 -44.89
C GLY A 1228 -22.95 25.26 -46.15
N GLY A 1229 -22.76 24.07 -46.71
CA GLY A 1229 -21.98 23.93 -47.95
C GLY A 1229 -21.63 22.49 -48.31
N TYR A 1230 -22.45 21.94 -49.19
CA TYR A 1230 -22.29 20.67 -49.92
C TYR A 1230 -21.11 20.69 -50.91
N GLY A 1231 -20.64 19.50 -51.31
CA GLY A 1231 -19.88 19.27 -52.54
C GLY A 1231 -18.76 18.24 -52.36
N SER A 1232 -19.01 16.93 -52.49
CA SER A 1232 -19.15 16.13 -53.73
C SER A 1232 -17.82 15.67 -54.33
N GLY A 1233 -17.72 14.36 -54.61
CA GLY A 1233 -16.77 13.77 -55.54
C GLY A 1233 -16.10 12.52 -54.98
N ASN A 1234 -16.72 11.33 -55.11
CA ASN A 1234 -16.37 10.30 -56.12
C ASN A 1234 -14.95 9.72 -55.90
N ARG A 1235 -14.70 8.41 -55.77
CA ARG A 1235 -15.32 7.23 -56.40
C ARG A 1235 -14.84 5.95 -55.68
N THR A 1236 -15.82 5.15 -55.26
CA THR A 1236 -16.04 3.72 -55.58
C THR A 1236 -14.89 2.69 -55.70
N TRP A 1237 -15.12 1.58 -54.97
CA TRP A 1237 -14.96 0.15 -55.35
C TRP A 1237 -13.52 -0.39 -55.33
N LYS A 1238 -13.21 -1.58 -54.79
CA LYS A 1238 -13.98 -2.84 -54.65
C LYS A 1238 -13.16 -3.85 -53.81
N ASN A 1239 -13.86 -4.79 -53.16
CA ASN A 1239 -13.47 -6.18 -52.83
C ASN A 1239 -12.22 -6.41 -51.94
N GLY A 1240 -12.22 -7.33 -50.97
CA GLY A 1240 -13.19 -8.32 -50.57
C GLY A 1240 -12.58 -9.29 -49.53
N LYS A 1241 -13.49 -10.00 -48.86
CA LYS A 1241 -13.34 -11.30 -48.18
C LYS A 1241 -12.25 -11.49 -47.10
N GLY A 1242 -12.72 -11.87 -45.91
CA GLY A 1242 -12.16 -13.03 -45.20
C GLY A 1242 -11.70 -12.77 -43.75
N ASN A 1243 -12.57 -13.18 -42.81
CA ASN A 1243 -12.38 -13.36 -41.35
C ASN A 1243 -12.25 -12.12 -40.46
#